data_AF-A0A3E4MDR5-F1
#
_entry.id   AF-A0A3E4MDR5-F1
#
_cell.length_a   1.000
_cell.length_b   1.000
_cell.length_c   1.000
_cell.angle_alpha   90.00
_cell.angle_beta   90.00
_cell.angle_gamma   90.00
#
_symmetry.space_group_name_H-M   'P 1'
#
loop_
_entity.id
_entity.type
_entity.pdbx_description
1 polymer ?
#
loop_
_entity_poly.entity_id
_entity_poly.type
_entity_poly.pdbx_seq_one_letter_code
_entity_poly.pdbx_strand_id
1 'polypeptide(L)'
;MEKNWKRIASLFLSVLLLLSMTVTPVMAAEGKAAPTEVKSCTSSGLWTTVLNLEFEDTTWMNAIDGVTVNGEAYKKQQINSFGSDTKIWEVGNVTGAYGSYTALKFAIPSDLTFPAMVKVTAEGYHDLTVEITKEKDGYTATVKKDTTGGNTEATYTAETEKASNGTVALDKDKDLKAGDTVTVTAAPDENYEIGAVTVTTENNNPVDVTGSGKIYKFTMPAENVKVSATFKEKASVRNGVIELSQVSIGTDYFGNNWELEFKNADGYVGKITNVKVNATAWREESSSPSSGGAYKKDTDNNKLIFAAKDFATNPEIPALKSGDVVAISANGYDDLTFKLVIDTNGNASLVKDDGKGDPYELHVKIEGEFEAAIVGQKDYDGVSSASVGGSSSNKNSAVKVYGALVEKGKDVADKDWEELDNMSQIKLNGSKCSVSIVPDTAKGTAADNDSGMQGVYMTISSDLTLSGTPKDPGNYLVSVSVEDQQGRSAVSNTLPFRIYSGEETLADQMKKENFKDYGNGLYAWDIMEPWAISKFGSNVNGEKESVRVPAYLEAWFGSHESGTYGYLGYDIPWKQVVAGNIPQTLYIPKGCNLTLTNMEVLSSVHIIVENGGKLTLSDSVVQGIIDVQSGGTFSMNYDSFNNEFTTGASLCGQLRLADGAVLENAAIYSHANYLANGDLTDRTTSEPVVVANGNVTVKGTVAILGDDSGSDIGQTALCVNGTLTLADKDTTLVAYGGSGKTLLDTHGGTAIDLTEGSQITGDGKLVAIGGDVLWGNGGNAVSGKGTIATKKVFLQGATANTSKKAEAGKAIDGNVKVISSSTHIEDGTMISGAENDPLADLYWKAGINALPPLEKFTTTDNGNNGSDNGNNGSNNGNNGSDNGNNSNNGNSGNNGNTGNNGNSGNNGNTGNNGNSGNNGKTTSATKTAANVNSVKTGDTNNVLLWAALFAVSCAGMAGITVVAKKRK
;
A
#
# COMPACT_ATOMS: atom_id res chain seq x y z
N MET A 1 10.75 -34.41 30.61
CA MET A 1 10.90 -35.29 31.79
C MET A 1 12.12 -36.15 31.52
N GLU A 2 13.16 -36.30 32.33
CA GLU A 2 13.68 -35.69 33.55
C GLU A 2 15.19 -35.98 33.42
N LYS A 3 16.04 -34.95 33.45
CA LYS A 3 16.78 -34.54 34.64
C LYS A 3 17.75 -35.60 35.17
N ASN A 4 19.01 -35.21 35.09
CA ASN A 4 19.99 -35.19 36.19
C ASN A 4 21.18 -36.14 36.06
N TRP A 5 22.39 -35.63 35.87
CA TRP A 5 23.22 -34.94 36.89
C TRP A 5 23.70 -35.90 37.98
N LYS A 6 24.93 -35.85 38.47
CA LYS A 6 26.16 -35.08 38.21
C LYS A 6 27.16 -35.58 39.26
N ARG A 7 28.43 -35.29 39.02
CA ARG A 7 29.49 -35.06 40.04
C ARG A 7 30.12 -36.32 40.66
N ILE A 8 31.38 -36.61 40.33
CA ILE A 8 32.62 -35.89 40.70
C ILE A 8 33.10 -36.27 42.10
N ALA A 9 34.29 -36.87 42.08
CA ALA A 9 35.40 -36.77 43.05
C ALA A 9 35.16 -37.16 44.50
N SER A 10 35.96 -38.13 44.95
CA SER A 10 37.15 -37.86 45.77
C SER A 10 37.71 -39.22 46.18
N LEU A 11 38.87 -39.65 45.66
CA LEU A 11 40.21 -39.45 46.24
C LEU A 11 40.38 -40.02 47.66
N PHE A 12 41.58 -40.57 47.88
CA PHE A 12 42.14 -41.22 49.07
C PHE A 12 41.97 -42.75 49.09
N LEU A 13 42.97 -43.56 48.73
CA LEU A 13 44.35 -43.56 49.24
C LEU A 13 44.39 -43.28 50.74
N SER A 14 44.20 -44.33 51.55
CA SER A 14 44.94 -44.44 52.81
C SER A 14 44.96 -45.91 53.24
N VAL A 15 46.16 -46.48 53.26
CA VAL A 15 46.86 -46.90 54.49
C VAL A 15 46.47 -48.33 54.82
N LEU A 16 47.34 -49.31 54.54
CA LEU A 16 48.29 -49.89 55.50
C LEU A 16 47.59 -50.36 56.79
N LEU A 17 48.00 -51.53 57.32
CA LEU A 17 47.57 -52.18 58.58
C LEU A 17 46.31 -53.08 58.41
N LEU A 18 46.29 -54.40 58.69
CA LEU A 18 47.09 -55.26 59.58
C LEU A 18 46.87 -56.76 59.27
N LEU A 19 47.96 -57.53 59.42
CA LEU A 19 48.10 -58.88 60.00
C LEU A 19 47.48 -60.17 59.39
N SER A 20 48.39 -61.11 59.09
CA SER A 20 48.49 -62.55 59.50
C SER A 20 47.30 -63.50 59.20
N MET A 21 47.47 -64.69 58.65
CA MET A 21 48.33 -65.79 59.13
C MET A 21 48.73 -66.80 58.02
N THR A 22 49.89 -67.43 58.25
CA THR A 22 50.56 -68.58 57.61
C THR A 22 49.78 -69.91 57.82
N VAL A 23 50.02 -71.06 57.13
CA VAL A 23 51.16 -72.00 57.27
C VAL A 23 51.27 -73.00 56.05
N THR A 24 52.52 -73.37 55.72
CA THR A 24 53.16 -74.30 54.74
C THR A 24 53.05 -75.82 55.07
N PRO A 25 53.73 -76.86 54.45
CA PRO A 25 54.85 -76.97 53.44
C PRO A 25 54.64 -78.08 52.32
N VAL A 26 55.51 -78.38 51.31
CA VAL A 26 56.89 -78.99 51.25
C VAL A 26 57.45 -78.91 49.79
N MET A 27 58.78 -78.79 49.57
CA MET A 27 59.47 -78.81 48.24
C MET A 27 60.56 -79.91 48.10
N ALA A 28 60.82 -80.36 46.86
CA ALA A 28 61.92 -81.23 46.42
C ALA A 28 63.14 -80.43 45.89
N ALA A 29 64.34 -81.01 45.96
CA ALA A 29 65.62 -80.38 45.60
C ALA A 29 65.93 -80.40 44.10
N GLU A 30 66.46 -79.30 43.56
CA GLU A 30 66.83 -79.09 42.15
C GLU A 30 68.30 -79.48 41.87
N GLY A 31 68.60 -80.04 40.68
CA GLY A 31 69.93 -80.52 40.27
C GLY A 31 70.97 -79.41 39.98
N LYS A 32 72.26 -79.77 39.87
CA LYS A 32 73.35 -78.79 39.64
C LYS A 32 73.50 -78.43 38.15
N ALA A 33 73.96 -77.21 37.85
CA ALA A 33 74.16 -76.71 36.49
C ALA A 33 75.30 -77.45 35.74
N ALA A 34 75.09 -77.76 34.46
CA ALA A 34 76.12 -78.28 33.56
C ALA A 34 77.05 -77.16 33.05
N PRO A 35 78.25 -77.50 32.52
CA PRO A 35 79.18 -76.52 31.96
C PRO A 35 78.56 -75.67 30.86
N THR A 36 78.87 -74.38 30.84
CA THR A 36 78.26 -73.43 29.89
C THR A 36 79.04 -73.25 28.59
N GLU A 37 80.24 -73.80 28.48
CA GLU A 37 81.10 -73.71 27.30
C GLU A 37 82.03 -74.93 27.15
N VAL A 38 82.49 -75.20 25.93
CA VAL A 38 83.55 -76.17 25.65
C VAL A 38 84.87 -75.40 25.58
N LYS A 39 85.83 -75.77 26.42
CA LYS A 39 87.12 -75.07 26.52
C LYS A 39 88.03 -75.34 25.33
N SER A 40 88.05 -76.58 24.85
CA SER A 40 88.76 -76.95 23.62
C SER A 40 88.13 -78.17 22.95
N CYS A 41 88.21 -78.23 21.62
CA CYS A 41 87.80 -79.37 20.81
C CYS A 41 88.94 -79.76 19.88
N THR A 42 89.48 -80.96 20.05
CA THR A 42 90.59 -81.46 19.23
C THR A 42 90.25 -82.85 18.70
N SER A 43 90.81 -83.19 17.54
CA SER A 43 90.73 -84.54 17.00
C SER A 43 92.03 -85.31 17.20
N SER A 44 91.92 -86.62 17.36
CA SER A 44 93.02 -87.56 17.52
C SER A 44 92.65 -88.92 16.90
N GLY A 45 93.55 -89.90 17.02
CA GLY A 45 93.34 -91.25 16.49
C GLY A 45 93.95 -91.45 15.10
N LEU A 46 94.56 -92.61 14.88
CA LEU A 46 95.31 -92.91 13.65
C LEU A 46 94.44 -93.58 12.58
N TRP A 47 93.59 -94.52 12.97
CA TRP A 47 92.73 -95.29 12.07
C TRP A 47 91.27 -94.82 12.07
N THR A 48 90.78 -94.44 13.25
CA THR A 48 89.45 -93.88 13.45
C THR A 48 89.57 -92.52 14.12
N THR A 49 88.81 -91.54 13.65
CA THR A 49 88.82 -90.20 14.24
C THR A 49 88.14 -90.21 15.60
N VAL A 50 88.85 -89.71 16.61
CA VAL A 50 88.37 -89.55 17.99
C VAL A 50 88.34 -88.07 18.30
N LEU A 51 87.16 -87.56 18.64
CA LEU A 51 86.99 -86.18 19.08
C LEU A 51 87.15 -86.10 20.59
N ASN A 52 87.90 -85.10 21.05
CA ASN A 52 88.21 -84.85 22.45
C ASN A 52 87.71 -83.45 22.83
N LEU A 53 86.74 -83.38 23.74
CA LEU A 53 86.20 -82.13 24.25
C LEU A 53 86.67 -81.91 25.69
N GLU A 54 87.36 -80.80 25.91
CA GLU A 54 87.77 -80.36 27.24
C GLU A 54 86.70 -79.42 27.82
N PHE A 55 86.35 -79.65 29.08
CA PHE A 55 85.50 -78.76 29.86
C PHE A 55 86.26 -78.31 31.12
N GLU A 56 85.94 -77.12 31.62
CA GLU A 56 86.57 -76.60 32.83
C GLU A 56 86.13 -77.39 34.09
N ASP A 57 84.86 -77.82 34.14
CA ASP A 57 84.32 -78.59 35.26
C ASP A 57 84.65 -80.07 35.15
N THR A 58 85.80 -80.44 35.70
CA THR A 58 86.25 -81.84 35.82
C THR A 58 85.37 -82.69 36.74
N THR A 59 84.62 -82.09 37.67
CA THR A 59 83.69 -82.82 38.56
C THR A 59 82.46 -83.26 37.79
N TRP A 60 81.92 -82.39 36.93
CA TRP A 60 80.87 -82.73 35.97
C TRP A 60 81.33 -83.80 34.98
N MET A 61 82.54 -83.68 34.42
CA MET A 61 83.07 -84.69 33.49
C MET A 61 83.16 -86.09 34.12
N ASN A 62 83.52 -86.18 35.40
CA ASN A 62 83.56 -87.45 36.12
C ASN A 62 82.17 -88.03 36.43
N ALA A 63 81.13 -87.20 36.43
CA ALA A 63 79.75 -87.61 36.66
C ALA A 63 79.03 -88.07 35.37
N ILE A 64 79.66 -87.97 34.18
CA ILE A 64 79.05 -88.35 32.90
C ILE A 64 78.72 -89.84 32.89
N ASP A 65 77.44 -90.15 32.65
CA ASP A 65 76.88 -91.49 32.60
C ASP A 65 76.30 -91.86 31.22
N GLY A 66 76.08 -90.88 30.33
CA GLY A 66 75.56 -91.11 28.98
C GLY A 66 75.98 -90.07 27.94
N VAL A 67 76.18 -90.54 26.70
CA VAL A 67 76.47 -89.69 25.53
C VAL A 67 75.68 -90.20 24.33
N THR A 68 74.97 -89.28 23.67
CA THR A 68 74.27 -89.51 22.40
C THR A 68 74.79 -88.55 21.35
N VAL A 69 75.07 -89.01 20.14
CA VAL A 69 75.54 -88.18 19.02
C VAL A 69 74.53 -88.26 17.89
N ASN A 70 73.99 -87.13 17.45
CA ASN A 70 72.86 -87.03 16.51
C ASN A 70 71.67 -87.94 16.90
N GLY A 71 71.39 -88.06 18.20
CA GLY A 71 70.32 -88.89 18.74
C GLY A 71 70.65 -90.39 18.87
N GLU A 72 71.80 -90.86 18.39
CA GLU A 72 72.23 -92.24 18.56
C GLU A 72 73.07 -92.41 19.84
N ALA A 73 72.70 -93.35 20.71
CA ALA A 73 73.40 -93.60 21.96
C ALA A 73 74.75 -94.27 21.72
N TYR A 74 75.83 -93.64 22.20
CA TYR A 74 77.17 -94.19 22.12
C TYR A 74 77.45 -95.04 23.35
N LYS A 75 78.19 -96.14 23.16
CA LYS A 75 78.48 -97.09 24.24
C LYS A 75 79.70 -96.67 25.05
N LYS A 76 79.61 -96.62 26.38
CA LYS A 76 80.76 -96.32 27.26
C LYS A 76 81.78 -97.45 27.18
N GLN A 77 82.95 -97.21 26.58
CA GLN A 77 84.00 -98.20 26.37
C GLN A 77 85.36 -97.51 26.19
N GLN A 78 86.44 -98.14 26.67
CA GLN A 78 87.79 -97.57 26.56
C GLN A 78 88.21 -97.40 25.10
N ILE A 79 88.72 -96.22 24.72
CA ILE A 79 89.08 -95.89 23.33
C ILE A 79 90.59 -96.11 23.10
N ASN A 80 90.93 -97.10 22.28
CA ASN A 80 92.30 -97.36 21.83
C ASN A 80 92.61 -96.56 20.56
N SER A 81 93.69 -95.76 20.58
CA SER A 81 94.11 -94.92 19.44
C SER A 81 94.47 -95.70 18.16
N PHE A 82 94.69 -97.01 18.27
CA PHE A 82 94.92 -97.92 17.15
C PHE A 82 93.73 -98.84 16.84
N GLY A 83 92.62 -98.71 17.58
CA GLY A 83 91.39 -99.46 17.35
C GLY A 83 90.53 -98.86 16.24
N SER A 84 89.70 -99.69 15.62
CA SER A 84 88.76 -99.28 14.55
C SER A 84 87.31 -99.14 15.04
N ASP A 85 87.05 -99.34 16.33
CA ASP A 85 85.71 -99.28 16.90
C ASP A 85 85.17 -97.85 16.88
N THR A 86 83.91 -97.69 16.43
CA THR A 86 83.21 -96.39 16.34
C THR A 86 81.93 -96.44 17.18
N LYS A 87 81.31 -95.28 17.44
CA LYS A 87 80.10 -95.12 18.27
C LYS A 87 80.31 -95.50 19.75
N ILE A 88 81.52 -95.23 20.25
CA ILE A 88 81.93 -95.46 21.64
C ILE A 88 82.43 -94.17 22.28
N TRP A 89 82.30 -94.04 23.60
CA TRP A 89 82.77 -92.88 24.36
C TRP A 89 83.45 -93.26 25.70
N GLU A 90 84.35 -92.40 26.16
CA GLU A 90 84.98 -92.46 27.49
C GLU A 90 85.32 -91.04 27.99
N VAL A 91 85.56 -90.88 29.28
CA VAL A 91 86.23 -89.69 29.84
C VAL A 91 87.64 -90.10 30.23
N GLY A 92 88.64 -89.48 29.62
CA GLY A 92 90.03 -89.93 29.75
C GLY A 92 91.05 -88.84 29.43
N ASN A 93 92.33 -89.13 29.70
CA ASN A 93 93.41 -88.18 29.48
C ASN A 93 93.86 -88.17 28.01
N VAL A 94 94.07 -86.97 27.48
CA VAL A 94 94.56 -86.70 26.12
C VAL A 94 95.86 -85.92 26.24
N THR A 95 96.88 -86.32 25.47
CA THR A 95 98.19 -85.64 25.45
C THR A 95 98.28 -84.78 24.19
N GLY A 96 98.21 -83.46 24.35
CA GLY A 96 98.38 -82.48 23.28
C GLY A 96 99.75 -81.80 23.30
N ALA A 97 99.99 -80.90 22.34
CA ALA A 97 101.28 -80.19 22.18
C ALA A 97 101.72 -79.34 23.39
N TYR A 98 100.82 -79.07 24.35
CA TYR A 98 101.06 -78.22 25.53
C TYR A 98 100.76 -78.90 26.89
N GLY A 99 100.58 -80.23 26.93
CA GLY A 99 100.37 -81.00 28.18
C GLY A 99 99.25 -82.05 28.09
N SER A 100 99.10 -82.85 29.15
CA SER A 100 97.99 -83.82 29.28
C SER A 100 96.79 -83.20 30.01
N TYR A 101 95.59 -83.35 29.46
CA TYR A 101 94.33 -82.86 30.03
C TYR A 101 93.24 -83.93 29.96
N THR A 102 92.23 -83.83 30.83
CA THR A 102 91.07 -84.74 30.83
C THR A 102 90.02 -84.23 29.85
N ALA A 103 89.51 -85.11 28.99
CA ALA A 103 88.52 -84.78 28.00
C ALA A 103 87.41 -85.85 27.92
N LEU A 104 86.22 -85.43 27.50
CA LEU A 104 85.21 -86.34 26.99
C LEU A 104 85.61 -86.76 25.58
N LYS A 105 85.86 -88.05 25.38
CA LYS A 105 86.33 -88.63 24.13
C LYS A 105 85.25 -89.49 23.50
N PHE A 106 85.07 -89.39 22.19
CA PHE A 106 84.24 -90.36 21.46
C PHE A 106 84.75 -90.60 20.03
N ALA A 107 84.70 -91.87 19.64
CA ALA A 107 85.15 -92.34 18.32
C ALA A 107 84.00 -92.28 17.32
N ILE A 108 84.19 -91.54 16.25
CA ILE A 108 83.15 -91.26 15.25
C ILE A 108 83.35 -92.11 13.99
N PRO A 109 82.27 -92.58 13.33
CA PRO A 109 82.40 -93.22 12.03
C PRO A 109 82.68 -92.18 10.94
N SER A 110 83.34 -92.60 9.85
CA SER A 110 83.81 -91.69 8.79
C SER A 110 82.68 -90.99 8.02
N ASP A 111 81.48 -91.54 8.06
CA ASP A 111 80.25 -91.03 7.44
C ASP A 111 79.42 -90.14 8.38
N LEU A 112 79.89 -89.85 9.60
CA LEU A 112 79.19 -88.96 10.52
C LEU A 112 79.02 -87.57 9.91
N THR A 113 77.78 -87.11 9.86
CA THR A 113 77.39 -85.83 9.27
C THR A 113 77.57 -84.69 10.27
N PHE A 114 78.19 -83.58 9.83
CA PHE A 114 78.42 -82.37 10.63
C PHE A 114 77.55 -81.20 10.13
N PRO A 115 77.02 -80.32 11.01
CA PRO A 115 77.21 -80.31 12.46
C PRO A 115 76.60 -81.53 13.17
N ALA A 116 77.34 -82.07 14.14
CA ALA A 116 76.92 -83.21 14.95
C ALA A 116 76.52 -82.73 16.36
N MET A 117 75.32 -83.11 16.80
CA MET A 117 74.74 -82.74 18.09
C MET A 117 75.03 -83.83 19.12
N VAL A 118 75.87 -83.51 20.10
CA VAL A 118 76.26 -84.40 21.18
C VAL A 118 75.49 -84.02 22.44
N LYS A 119 74.57 -84.88 22.88
CA LYS A 119 73.86 -84.72 24.15
C LYS A 119 74.49 -85.62 25.22
N VAL A 120 74.86 -85.01 26.33
CA VAL A 120 75.60 -85.62 27.44
C VAL A 120 74.74 -85.57 28.71
N THR A 121 74.58 -86.72 29.36
CA THR A 121 73.94 -86.84 30.68
C THR A 121 74.99 -87.11 31.74
N ALA A 122 74.83 -86.50 32.90
CA ALA A 122 75.73 -86.66 34.04
C ALA A 122 74.93 -86.75 35.34
N GLU A 123 75.25 -87.75 36.17
CA GLU A 123 74.51 -88.06 37.38
C GLU A 123 74.52 -86.88 38.36
N GLY A 124 73.34 -86.33 38.68
CA GLY A 124 73.16 -85.18 39.57
C GLY A 124 73.28 -83.79 38.92
N TYR A 125 73.44 -83.72 37.59
CA TYR A 125 73.53 -82.47 36.82
C TYR A 125 72.44 -82.38 35.74
N HIS A 126 72.16 -81.16 35.26
CA HIS A 126 71.31 -80.95 34.09
C HIS A 126 71.97 -81.52 32.81
N ASP A 127 71.16 -81.93 31.84
CA ASP A 127 71.63 -82.41 30.53
C ASP A 127 72.39 -81.30 29.78
N LEU A 128 73.46 -81.68 29.07
CA LEU A 128 74.24 -80.76 28.24
C LEU A 128 74.11 -81.14 26.77
N THR A 129 73.83 -80.17 25.90
CA THR A 129 73.88 -80.37 24.45
C THR A 129 75.06 -79.57 23.87
N VAL A 130 75.86 -80.19 23.02
CA VAL A 130 77.04 -79.61 22.39
C VAL A 130 76.95 -79.82 20.88
N GLU A 131 77.07 -78.74 20.12
CA GLU A 131 77.16 -78.82 18.65
C GLU A 131 78.63 -78.84 18.23
N ILE A 132 78.97 -79.79 17.37
CA ILE A 132 80.31 -79.95 16.81
C ILE A 132 80.26 -79.71 15.32
N THR A 133 81.12 -78.82 14.83
CA THR A 133 81.27 -78.50 13.41
C THR A 133 82.64 -78.96 12.91
N LYS A 134 82.69 -79.45 11.67
CA LYS A 134 83.94 -79.79 10.98
C LYS A 134 84.32 -78.64 10.08
N GLU A 135 85.47 -78.04 10.35
CA GLU A 135 86.03 -76.94 9.55
C GLU A 135 87.20 -77.43 8.69
N LYS A 136 87.71 -76.56 7.81
CA LYS A 136 88.75 -76.91 6.82
C LYS A 136 90.03 -77.46 7.48
N ASP A 137 90.35 -76.99 8.70
CA ASP A 137 91.58 -77.30 9.45
C ASP A 137 91.34 -77.95 10.83
N GLY A 138 90.15 -78.49 11.14
CA GLY A 138 89.89 -79.13 12.44
C GLY A 138 88.41 -79.26 12.81
N TYR A 139 88.13 -79.42 14.11
CA TYR A 139 86.78 -79.49 14.66
C TYR A 139 86.59 -78.41 15.74
N THR A 140 85.44 -77.76 15.72
CA THR A 140 85.04 -76.78 16.74
C THR A 140 83.83 -77.33 17.49
N ALA A 141 83.74 -77.09 18.80
CA ALA A 141 82.61 -77.53 19.62
C ALA A 141 82.11 -76.39 20.49
N THR A 142 80.78 -76.26 20.58
CA THR A 142 80.12 -75.19 21.35
C THR A 142 78.96 -75.76 22.17
N VAL A 143 78.87 -75.39 23.45
CA VAL A 143 77.73 -75.75 24.31
C VAL A 143 76.50 -75.00 23.82
N LYS A 144 75.43 -75.73 23.55
CA LYS A 144 74.10 -75.22 23.25
C LYS A 144 73.28 -75.30 24.55
N LYS A 145 72.95 -74.15 25.14
CA LYS A 145 72.05 -74.06 26.30
C LYS A 145 70.69 -74.67 25.93
N ASP A 146 70.22 -75.62 26.72
CA ASP A 146 68.92 -76.24 26.53
C ASP A 146 67.81 -75.37 27.13
N THR A 147 67.32 -74.40 26.36
CA THR A 147 65.91 -74.02 26.35
C THR A 147 65.20 -75.10 25.53
N THR A 148 64.74 -76.18 26.14
CA THR A 148 64.12 -77.26 25.37
C THR A 148 62.68 -76.84 24.99
N GLY A 149 62.36 -76.50 23.74
CA GLY A 149 63.17 -76.66 22.54
C GLY A 149 62.80 -75.67 21.44
N GLY A 150 63.82 -75.37 20.63
CA GLY A 150 63.63 -75.06 19.21
C GLY A 150 64.03 -73.66 18.76
N ASN A 151 65.31 -73.32 18.89
CA ASN A 151 65.99 -72.33 18.02
C ASN A 151 66.12 -72.98 16.62
N THR A 152 66.11 -72.32 15.46
CA THR A 152 66.75 -71.08 15.04
C THR A 152 66.30 -70.85 13.60
N GLU A 153 65.82 -69.67 13.26
CA GLU A 153 66.72 -68.64 12.76
C GLU A 153 66.58 -67.49 13.78
N ALA A 154 67.63 -66.70 14.03
CA ALA A 154 67.47 -65.55 14.92
C ALA A 154 66.55 -64.58 14.19
N THR A 155 65.28 -64.72 14.52
CA THR A 155 64.24 -63.98 13.92
C THR A 155 63.96 -62.81 14.82
N TYR A 156 64.31 -61.65 14.31
CA TYR A 156 64.03 -60.40 14.95
C TYR A 156 62.54 -60.12 14.81
N THR A 157 61.97 -59.53 15.85
CA THR A 157 60.60 -59.04 15.78
C THR A 157 60.65 -57.57 15.39
N ALA A 158 59.81 -57.20 14.44
CA ALA A 158 59.48 -55.81 14.19
C ALA A 158 58.16 -55.56 14.93
N GLU A 159 58.26 -54.91 16.08
CA GLU A 159 57.07 -54.59 16.87
C GLU A 159 56.53 -53.24 16.40
N THR A 160 55.24 -53.19 16.04
CA THR A 160 54.59 -51.92 15.79
C THR A 160 54.22 -51.27 17.10
N GLU A 161 54.67 -50.04 17.32
CA GLU A 161 54.15 -49.27 18.43
C GLU A 161 52.69 -48.91 18.17
N LYS A 162 51.89 -48.87 19.25
CA LYS A 162 50.49 -48.46 19.14
C LYS A 162 50.40 -47.04 18.62
N ALA A 163 50.07 -46.90 17.34
CA ALA A 163 49.84 -45.61 16.74
C ALA A 163 48.46 -45.06 17.13
N SER A 164 48.37 -43.75 17.29
CA SER A 164 47.09 -43.03 17.44
C SER A 164 46.72 -42.42 16.09
N ASN A 165 45.45 -42.51 15.69
CA ASN A 165 44.89 -41.92 14.46
C ASN A 165 45.37 -42.56 13.14
N GLY A 166 45.68 -43.85 13.21
CA GLY A 166 46.00 -44.69 12.08
C GLY A 166 46.49 -46.04 12.55
N THR A 167 46.64 -46.96 11.61
CA THR A 167 47.16 -48.29 11.86
C THR A 167 48.48 -48.48 11.12
N VAL A 168 49.41 -49.15 11.79
CA VAL A 168 50.66 -49.60 11.18
C VAL A 168 50.60 -51.11 11.16
N ALA A 169 50.64 -51.66 9.96
CA ALA A 169 50.68 -53.09 9.73
C ALA A 169 51.99 -53.44 9.04
N LEU A 170 52.60 -54.54 9.46
CA LEU A 170 53.74 -55.12 8.78
C LEU A 170 53.24 -56.31 7.97
N ASP A 171 53.80 -56.50 6.78
CA ASP A 171 53.58 -57.72 6.02
C ASP A 171 54.12 -58.95 6.76
N LYS A 172 55.10 -58.74 7.64
CA LYS A 172 55.69 -59.71 8.56
C LYS A 172 56.32 -58.98 9.76
N ASP A 173 56.03 -59.43 10.99
CA ASP A 173 56.37 -58.76 12.26
C ASP A 173 57.19 -59.65 13.22
N LYS A 174 57.24 -60.95 12.95
CA LYS A 174 58.00 -61.97 13.66
C LYS A 174 58.60 -62.93 12.64
N ASP A 175 59.51 -63.76 13.09
CA ASP A 175 60.20 -64.69 12.19
C ASP A 175 61.06 -63.99 11.10
N LEU A 176 61.49 -62.73 11.33
CA LEU A 176 62.25 -61.89 10.37
C LEU A 176 63.77 -62.02 10.52
N LYS A 177 64.49 -62.23 9.43
CA LYS A 177 65.95 -62.38 9.48
C LYS A 177 66.65 -61.07 9.16
N ALA A 178 67.85 -60.86 9.69
CA ALA A 178 68.67 -59.70 9.30
C ALA A 178 68.88 -59.70 7.77
N GLY A 179 68.60 -58.58 7.11
CA GLY A 179 68.60 -58.46 5.65
C GLY A 179 67.22 -58.64 5.00
N ASP A 180 66.21 -59.13 5.73
CA ASP A 180 64.86 -59.23 5.21
C ASP A 180 64.28 -57.85 4.93
N THR A 181 63.75 -57.67 3.72
CA THR A 181 62.92 -56.50 3.44
C THR A 181 61.57 -56.68 4.12
N VAL A 182 61.22 -55.78 5.03
CA VAL A 182 59.92 -55.71 5.68
C VAL A 182 59.14 -54.56 5.07
N THR A 183 57.90 -54.82 4.67
CA THR A 183 56.99 -53.82 4.14
C THR A 183 56.10 -53.29 5.25
N VAL A 184 56.27 -52.02 5.58
CA VAL A 184 55.40 -51.27 6.48
C VAL A 184 54.25 -50.67 5.67
N THR A 185 53.03 -51.11 5.97
CA THR A 185 51.81 -50.46 5.48
C THR A 185 51.29 -49.54 6.57
N ALA A 186 51.47 -48.23 6.39
CA ALA A 186 50.86 -47.23 7.25
C ALA A 186 49.52 -46.83 6.63
N ALA A 187 48.42 -47.12 7.33
CA ALA A 187 47.07 -46.77 6.93
C ALA A 187 46.52 -45.73 7.92
N PRO A 188 46.52 -44.42 7.58
CA PRO A 188 45.93 -43.41 8.45
C PRO A 188 44.43 -43.65 8.63
N ASP A 189 43.90 -43.34 9.80
CA ASP A 189 42.46 -43.33 10.05
C ASP A 189 41.79 -42.19 9.26
N GLU A 190 40.47 -42.19 9.18
CA GLU A 190 39.70 -41.16 8.48
C GLU A 190 40.03 -39.76 9.04
N ASN A 191 40.38 -38.80 8.15
CA ASN A 191 40.90 -37.45 8.47
C ASN A 191 42.35 -37.35 8.94
N TYR A 192 43.17 -38.38 8.79
CA TYR A 192 44.61 -38.33 9.07
C TYR A 192 45.45 -38.62 7.81
N GLU A 193 46.70 -38.14 7.78
CA GLU A 193 47.70 -38.51 6.78
C GLU A 193 49.01 -38.91 7.44
N ILE A 194 49.83 -39.70 6.73
CA ILE A 194 51.09 -40.22 7.28
C ILE A 194 52.06 -39.04 7.41
N GLY A 195 52.44 -38.72 8.64
CA GLY A 195 53.45 -37.70 8.94
C GLY A 195 54.85 -38.24 8.68
N ALA A 196 55.18 -39.37 9.30
CA ALA A 196 56.43 -40.08 9.12
C ALA A 196 56.27 -41.55 9.53
N VAL A 197 57.04 -42.43 8.87
CA VAL A 197 57.28 -43.80 9.34
C VAL A 197 58.73 -43.86 9.79
N THR A 198 58.94 -44.33 11.01
CA THR A 198 60.23 -44.39 11.69
C THR A 198 60.45 -45.80 12.16
N VAL A 199 61.67 -46.29 11.94
CA VAL A 199 62.10 -47.59 12.40
C VAL A 199 63.35 -47.37 13.22
N THR A 200 63.34 -47.84 14.46
CA THR A 200 64.48 -47.74 15.38
C THR A 200 64.77 -49.10 15.96
N THR A 201 66.03 -49.39 16.25
CA THR A 201 66.38 -50.62 16.97
C THR A 201 66.00 -50.51 18.45
N GLU A 202 66.01 -51.63 19.18
CA GLU A 202 65.69 -51.68 20.61
C GLU A 202 66.57 -50.73 21.46
N ASN A 203 67.77 -50.40 20.99
CA ASN A 203 68.69 -49.40 21.55
C ASN A 203 68.47 -47.94 21.07
N ASN A 204 67.35 -47.64 20.41
CA ASN A 204 66.97 -46.32 19.85
C ASN A 204 67.85 -45.79 18.71
N ASN A 205 68.57 -46.66 17.99
CA ASN A 205 69.31 -46.25 16.80
C ASN A 205 68.38 -46.23 15.57
N PRO A 206 68.40 -45.19 14.72
CA PRO A 206 67.53 -45.12 13.54
C PRO A 206 67.95 -46.11 12.44
N VAL A 207 66.95 -46.71 11.78
CA VAL A 207 67.10 -47.59 10.62
C VAL A 207 66.54 -46.88 9.38
N ASP A 208 67.26 -46.92 8.27
CA ASP A 208 66.85 -46.25 7.03
C ASP A 208 65.56 -46.88 6.45
N VAL A 209 64.59 -46.03 6.15
CA VAL A 209 63.30 -46.41 5.57
C VAL A 209 63.18 -45.80 4.17
N THR A 210 62.80 -46.61 3.18
CA THR A 210 62.61 -46.19 1.78
C THR A 210 61.18 -46.48 1.33
N GLY A 211 60.62 -45.62 0.47
CA GLY A 211 59.22 -45.74 0.02
C GLY A 211 58.43 -44.45 0.22
N SER A 212 57.22 -44.40 -0.31
CA SER A 212 56.35 -43.21 -0.29
C SER A 212 54.88 -43.61 -0.43
N GLY A 213 53.96 -42.75 0.04
CA GLY A 213 52.54 -43.06 0.04
C GLY A 213 52.16 -43.90 1.27
N LYS A 214 51.43 -45.01 1.07
CA LYS A 214 51.00 -45.88 2.19
C LYS A 214 51.96 -47.04 2.47
N ILE A 215 52.97 -47.23 1.63
CA ILE A 215 53.84 -48.40 1.64
C ILE A 215 55.30 -47.95 1.77
N TYR A 216 55.93 -48.37 2.86
CA TYR A 216 57.32 -48.13 3.20
C TYR A 216 58.03 -49.46 3.35
N LYS A 217 59.35 -49.46 3.20
CA LYS A 217 60.18 -50.64 3.31
C LYS A 217 61.45 -50.31 4.07
N PHE A 218 61.85 -51.21 4.94
CA PHE A 218 63.16 -51.16 5.56
C PHE A 218 63.76 -52.56 5.55
N THR A 219 65.08 -52.61 5.64
CA THR A 219 65.82 -53.87 5.73
C THR A 219 66.05 -54.17 7.20
N MET A 220 65.60 -55.33 7.66
CA MET A 220 65.69 -55.73 9.07
C MET A 220 67.16 -55.76 9.50
N PRO A 221 67.58 -54.99 10.52
CA PRO A 221 68.91 -55.12 11.08
C PRO A 221 69.03 -56.43 11.88
N ALA A 222 70.24 -56.74 12.34
CA ALA A 222 70.45 -57.87 13.26
C ALA A 222 70.02 -57.54 14.71
N GLU A 223 68.87 -56.88 14.87
CA GLU A 223 68.29 -56.49 16.15
C GLU A 223 66.76 -56.34 15.99
N ASN A 224 66.02 -56.52 17.08
CA ASN A 224 64.60 -56.17 17.10
C ASN A 224 64.42 -54.69 16.79
N VAL A 225 63.39 -54.36 16.03
CA VAL A 225 63.07 -52.98 15.71
C VAL A 225 61.68 -52.62 16.20
N LYS A 226 61.53 -51.36 16.58
CA LYS A 226 60.24 -50.73 16.80
C LYS A 226 59.90 -49.90 15.59
N VAL A 227 58.74 -50.21 15.02
CA VAL A 227 58.17 -49.49 13.88
C VAL A 227 57.07 -48.58 14.41
N SER A 228 57.30 -47.28 14.34
CA SER A 228 56.31 -46.27 14.72
C SER A 228 55.97 -45.43 13.50
N ALA A 229 54.68 -45.19 13.29
CA ALA A 229 54.22 -44.15 12.38
C ALA A 229 53.54 -43.04 13.17
N THR A 230 53.90 -41.80 12.88
CA THR A 230 53.14 -40.64 13.34
C THR A 230 52.14 -40.27 12.27
N PHE A 231 50.87 -40.23 12.63
CA PHE A 231 49.81 -39.72 11.77
C PHE A 231 49.50 -38.30 12.20
N LYS A 232 49.62 -37.35 11.28
CA LYS A 232 49.15 -35.98 11.51
C LYS A 232 47.70 -35.91 11.03
N GLU A 233 46.88 -35.11 11.69
CA GLU A 233 45.58 -34.75 11.12
C GLU A 233 45.83 -34.32 9.68
N LYS A 234 45.15 -35.00 8.75
CA LYS A 234 44.99 -34.51 7.40
C LYS A 234 44.52 -33.10 7.62
N ALA A 235 45.19 -32.11 7.03
CA ALA A 235 44.71 -30.74 7.10
C ALA A 235 43.22 -30.85 6.82
N SER A 236 42.38 -30.51 7.80
CA SER A 236 40.95 -30.48 7.53
C SER A 236 40.88 -29.65 6.26
N VAL A 237 40.27 -30.19 5.21
CA VAL A 237 39.61 -29.28 4.30
C VAL A 237 38.56 -28.69 5.23
N ARG A 238 38.94 -27.66 6.00
CA ARG A 238 37.98 -26.74 6.53
C ARG A 238 37.35 -26.29 5.24
N ASN A 239 36.15 -26.78 5.05
CA ASN A 239 35.27 -26.23 4.07
C ASN A 239 35.46 -24.71 4.14
N GLY A 240 35.66 -24.07 3.00
CA GLY A 240 35.69 -22.62 2.98
C GLY A 240 34.44 -22.14 3.71
N VAL A 241 34.62 -21.22 4.66
CA VAL A 241 33.48 -20.59 5.33
C VAL A 241 33.28 -19.27 4.61
N ILE A 242 32.10 -19.10 4.03
CA ILE A 242 31.65 -17.78 3.59
C ILE A 242 30.92 -17.15 4.77
N GLU A 243 31.54 -16.16 5.39
CA GLU A 243 30.87 -15.34 6.39
C GLU A 243 29.87 -14.42 5.70
N LEU A 244 28.72 -14.16 6.33
CA LEU A 244 27.69 -13.30 5.72
C LEU A 244 28.20 -11.89 5.40
N SER A 245 29.18 -11.38 6.17
CA SER A 245 29.83 -10.09 5.89
C SER A 245 30.62 -10.05 4.58
N GLN A 246 30.91 -11.22 3.98
CA GLN A 246 31.53 -11.34 2.66
C GLN A 246 30.52 -11.29 1.51
N VAL A 247 29.22 -11.34 1.82
CA VAL A 247 28.16 -11.32 0.82
C VAL A 247 27.54 -9.93 0.79
N SER A 248 27.55 -9.29 -0.38
CA SER A 248 26.79 -8.07 -0.61
C SER A 248 25.68 -8.32 -1.59
N ILE A 249 24.52 -7.68 -1.35
CA ILE A 249 23.39 -7.68 -2.26
C ILE A 249 23.30 -6.32 -2.96
N GLY A 250 23.04 -6.34 -4.25
CA GLY A 250 22.68 -5.19 -5.05
C GLY A 250 21.62 -5.55 -6.08
N THR A 251 21.31 -4.61 -6.97
CA THR A 251 20.43 -4.85 -8.12
C THR A 251 21.18 -4.64 -9.42
N ASP A 252 20.69 -5.27 -10.49
CA ASP A 252 21.09 -4.89 -11.84
C ASP A 252 20.66 -3.44 -12.18
N TYR A 253 21.11 -2.94 -13.33
CA TYR A 253 20.84 -1.56 -13.77
C TYR A 253 19.34 -1.22 -13.87
N PHE A 254 18.49 -2.20 -14.18
CA PHE A 254 17.04 -2.00 -14.32
C PHE A 254 16.25 -2.35 -13.04
N GLY A 255 16.92 -2.87 -12.00
CA GLY A 255 16.26 -3.29 -10.77
C GLY A 255 15.31 -4.48 -10.95
N ASN A 256 15.59 -5.37 -11.91
CA ASN A 256 14.82 -6.57 -12.20
C ASN A 256 15.38 -7.80 -11.48
N ASN A 257 16.65 -7.77 -11.13
CA ASN A 257 17.37 -8.90 -10.56
C ASN A 257 18.15 -8.49 -9.30
N TRP A 258 18.13 -9.37 -8.29
CA TRP A 258 19.04 -9.29 -7.16
C TRP A 258 20.37 -9.93 -7.55
N GLU A 259 21.47 -9.22 -7.32
CA GLU A 259 22.83 -9.69 -7.55
C GLU A 259 23.55 -9.86 -6.21
N LEU A 260 23.84 -11.11 -5.83
CA LEU A 260 24.65 -11.43 -4.67
C LEU A 260 26.10 -11.59 -5.10
N GLU A 261 26.96 -10.72 -4.61
CA GLU A 261 28.40 -10.74 -4.86
C GLU A 261 29.14 -11.31 -3.64
N PHE A 262 30.04 -12.27 -3.89
CA PHE A 262 30.83 -12.92 -2.86
C PHE A 262 32.26 -12.36 -2.86
N LYS A 263 32.54 -11.47 -1.91
CA LYS A 263 33.82 -10.75 -1.80
C LYS A 263 34.87 -11.61 -1.11
N ASN A 264 36.12 -11.52 -1.58
CA ASN A 264 37.26 -12.27 -1.05
C ASN A 264 37.02 -13.79 -1.07
N ALA A 265 36.29 -14.29 -2.07
CA ALA A 265 35.84 -15.68 -2.19
C ALA A 265 35.84 -16.13 -3.66
N ASP A 266 36.97 -15.93 -4.34
CA ASP A 266 37.09 -16.13 -5.79
C ASP A 266 36.71 -17.54 -6.22
N GLY A 267 35.83 -17.64 -7.23
CA GLY A 267 35.36 -18.90 -7.79
C GLY A 267 34.37 -19.66 -6.91
N TYR A 268 33.90 -19.09 -5.79
CA TYR A 268 32.87 -19.68 -4.93
C TYR A 268 31.59 -20.01 -5.71
N VAL A 269 31.10 -19.08 -6.53
CA VAL A 269 29.86 -19.28 -7.31
C VAL A 269 29.98 -20.49 -8.24
N GLY A 270 31.15 -20.73 -8.83
CA GLY A 270 31.40 -21.90 -9.68
C GLY A 270 31.41 -23.25 -8.93
N LYS A 271 31.46 -23.23 -7.59
CA LYS A 271 31.39 -24.42 -6.72
C LYS A 271 29.99 -24.70 -6.18
N ILE A 272 29.04 -23.78 -6.36
CA ILE A 272 27.65 -23.95 -5.91
C ILE A 272 27.00 -25.15 -6.62
N THR A 273 26.48 -26.07 -5.82
CA THR A 273 25.80 -27.28 -6.28
C THR A 273 24.29 -27.23 -6.06
N ASN A 274 23.81 -26.46 -5.09
CA ASN A 274 22.39 -26.34 -4.80
C ASN A 274 22.05 -24.97 -4.18
N VAL A 275 20.87 -24.47 -4.52
CA VAL A 275 20.30 -23.25 -3.93
C VAL A 275 18.86 -23.56 -3.57
N LYS A 276 18.49 -23.32 -2.31
CA LYS A 276 17.13 -23.44 -1.81
C LYS A 276 16.63 -22.10 -1.31
N VAL A 277 15.39 -21.77 -1.61
CA VAL A 277 14.67 -20.64 -0.99
C VAL A 277 13.48 -21.20 -0.23
N ASN A 278 13.37 -20.87 1.06
CA ASN A 278 12.36 -21.40 1.97
C ASN A 278 12.28 -22.94 1.91
N ALA A 279 13.44 -23.60 2.00
CA ALA A 279 13.64 -25.05 1.86
C ALA A 279 13.28 -25.68 0.49
N THR A 280 12.79 -24.89 -0.47
CA THR A 280 12.47 -25.35 -1.83
C THR A 280 13.66 -25.16 -2.75
N ALA A 281 14.09 -26.22 -3.44
CA ALA A 281 15.20 -26.14 -4.39
C ALA A 281 14.80 -25.30 -5.62
N TRP A 282 15.64 -24.33 -5.97
CA TRP A 282 15.48 -23.51 -7.16
C TRP A 282 16.33 -24.08 -8.29
N ARG A 283 15.90 -23.92 -9.54
CA ARG A 283 16.61 -24.45 -10.71
C ARG A 283 17.70 -23.48 -11.18
N GLU A 284 18.83 -24.02 -11.63
CA GLU A 284 19.86 -23.22 -12.29
C GLU A 284 19.47 -22.90 -13.74
N GLU A 285 19.64 -21.66 -14.15
CA GLU A 285 19.43 -21.21 -15.54
C GLU A 285 20.68 -20.49 -16.10
N SER A 286 20.83 -20.54 -17.42
CA SER A 286 21.93 -19.87 -18.13
C SER A 286 21.66 -18.38 -18.38
N SER A 287 20.39 -17.98 -18.48
CA SER A 287 19.94 -16.58 -18.58
C SER A 287 19.52 -16.03 -17.22
N SER A 288 19.51 -14.69 -17.08
CA SER A 288 19.01 -14.06 -15.86
C SER A 288 17.54 -14.42 -15.65
N PRO A 289 17.14 -14.86 -14.44
CA PRO A 289 15.78 -15.29 -14.17
C PRO A 289 14.80 -14.10 -14.23
N SER A 290 13.60 -14.34 -14.77
CA SER A 290 12.51 -13.37 -14.90
C SER A 290 11.37 -13.55 -13.88
N SER A 291 11.47 -14.57 -13.03
CA SER A 291 10.53 -14.89 -11.95
C SER A 291 11.20 -15.78 -10.92
N GLY A 292 10.50 -16.09 -9.83
CA GLY A 292 10.96 -17.02 -8.81
C GLY A 292 11.20 -18.46 -9.27
N GLY A 293 11.82 -19.24 -8.39
CA GLY A 293 12.09 -20.66 -8.63
C GLY A 293 13.32 -20.94 -9.49
N ALA A 294 14.05 -19.92 -9.91
CA ALA A 294 15.30 -20.03 -10.68
C ALA A 294 16.38 -19.07 -10.20
N TYR A 295 17.63 -19.45 -10.44
CA TYR A 295 18.80 -18.60 -10.21
C TYR A 295 19.82 -18.77 -11.34
N LYS A 296 20.66 -17.76 -11.55
CA LYS A 296 21.79 -17.82 -12.49
C LYS A 296 23.11 -17.71 -11.74
N LYS A 297 24.08 -18.56 -12.10
CA LYS A 297 25.48 -18.42 -11.70
C LYS A 297 26.20 -17.55 -12.73
N ASP A 298 26.66 -16.38 -12.32
CA ASP A 298 27.62 -15.59 -13.08
C ASP A 298 29.01 -15.85 -12.52
N THR A 299 29.66 -16.88 -13.06
CA THR A 299 30.98 -17.33 -12.58
C THR A 299 32.09 -16.34 -12.89
N ASP A 300 31.94 -15.54 -13.94
CA ASP A 300 32.96 -14.59 -14.39
C ASP A 300 33.07 -13.41 -13.43
N ASN A 301 31.94 -12.99 -12.86
CA ASN A 301 31.87 -11.90 -11.88
C ASN A 301 31.71 -12.39 -10.43
N ASN A 302 31.73 -13.70 -10.19
CA ASN A 302 31.48 -14.33 -8.90
C ASN A 302 30.16 -13.88 -8.24
N LYS A 303 29.08 -13.81 -9.05
CA LYS A 303 27.74 -13.39 -8.64
C LYS A 303 26.69 -14.49 -8.75
N LEU A 304 25.74 -14.50 -7.81
CA LEU A 304 24.54 -15.32 -7.87
C LEU A 304 23.32 -14.41 -8.08
N ILE A 305 22.55 -14.68 -9.12
CA ILE A 305 21.50 -13.77 -9.60
C ILE A 305 20.12 -14.41 -9.39
N PHE A 306 19.23 -13.67 -8.75
CA PHE A 306 17.82 -14.03 -8.52
C PHE A 306 16.89 -13.01 -9.17
N ALA A 307 15.65 -13.37 -9.43
CA ALA A 307 14.64 -12.40 -9.82
C ALA A 307 14.26 -11.54 -8.61
N ALA A 308 14.22 -10.21 -8.80
CA ALA A 308 13.70 -9.25 -7.83
C ALA A 308 12.25 -8.85 -8.13
N LYS A 309 11.79 -9.09 -9.37
CA LYS A 309 10.45 -8.81 -9.86
C LYS A 309 9.89 -10.02 -10.58
N ASP A 310 8.57 -10.19 -10.52
CA ASP A 310 7.84 -11.12 -11.36
C ASP A 310 7.19 -10.37 -12.52
N PHE A 311 7.50 -10.79 -13.75
CA PHE A 311 6.87 -10.22 -14.95
C PHE A 311 5.56 -10.92 -15.33
N ALA A 312 5.27 -12.07 -14.72
CA ALA A 312 4.01 -12.79 -14.87
C ALA A 312 2.98 -12.26 -13.86
N THR A 313 1.72 -12.15 -14.26
CA THR A 313 0.63 -11.65 -13.40
C THR A 313 0.32 -12.55 -12.21
N ASN A 314 0.62 -13.85 -12.31
CA ASN A 314 0.49 -14.84 -11.24
C ASN A 314 1.62 -15.89 -11.40
N PRO A 315 2.82 -15.63 -10.87
CA PRO A 315 3.91 -16.60 -10.91
C PRO A 315 3.59 -17.81 -10.03
N GLU A 316 3.93 -19.02 -10.47
CA GLU A 316 3.77 -20.24 -9.68
C GLU A 316 4.67 -20.23 -8.42
N ILE A 317 5.89 -19.69 -8.58
CA ILE A 317 6.83 -19.42 -7.49
C ILE A 317 7.21 -17.94 -7.59
N PRO A 318 6.94 -17.12 -6.57
CA PRO A 318 7.24 -15.69 -6.60
C PRO A 318 8.75 -15.42 -6.55
N ALA A 319 9.15 -14.29 -7.10
CA ALA A 319 10.50 -13.73 -7.00
C ALA A 319 10.96 -13.61 -5.54
N LEU A 320 12.27 -13.53 -5.36
CA LEU A 320 12.88 -13.49 -4.04
C LEU A 320 12.47 -12.19 -3.31
N LYS A 321 11.87 -12.34 -2.13
CA LYS A 321 11.23 -11.23 -1.39
C LYS A 321 11.67 -11.15 0.07
N SER A 322 11.31 -10.06 0.73
CA SER A 322 11.63 -9.86 2.16
C SER A 322 11.12 -11.02 3.01
N GLY A 323 11.95 -11.50 3.93
CA GLY A 323 11.67 -12.64 4.79
C GLY A 323 12.08 -13.99 4.22
N ASP A 324 12.39 -14.09 2.92
CA ASP A 324 12.83 -15.36 2.32
C ASP A 324 14.20 -15.79 2.84
N VAL A 325 14.32 -17.08 3.15
CA VAL A 325 15.56 -17.71 3.62
C VAL A 325 16.22 -18.43 2.44
N VAL A 326 17.44 -18.03 2.12
CA VAL A 326 18.27 -18.64 1.07
C VAL A 326 19.32 -19.53 1.72
N ALA A 327 19.40 -20.78 1.28
CA ALA A 327 20.42 -21.75 1.67
C ALA A 327 21.21 -22.19 0.44
N ILE A 328 22.53 -22.06 0.50
CA ILE A 328 23.47 -22.34 -0.59
C ILE A 328 24.41 -23.47 -0.15
N SER A 329 24.44 -24.54 -0.93
CA SER A 329 25.42 -25.62 -0.79
C SER A 329 26.46 -25.52 -1.90
N ALA A 330 27.74 -25.60 -1.55
CA ALA A 330 28.85 -25.53 -2.49
C ALA A 330 29.94 -26.55 -2.15
N ASN A 331 30.53 -27.16 -3.18
CA ASN A 331 31.57 -28.18 -3.01
C ASN A 331 32.80 -27.60 -2.31
N GLY A 332 33.15 -28.15 -1.14
CA GLY A 332 34.29 -27.71 -0.34
C GLY A 332 34.04 -26.46 0.49
N TYR A 333 32.78 -26.09 0.74
CA TYR A 333 32.35 -24.99 1.61
C TYR A 333 31.23 -25.45 2.55
N ASP A 334 31.10 -24.77 3.70
CA ASP A 334 29.99 -25.01 4.62
C ASP A 334 28.71 -24.40 4.03
N ASP A 335 27.56 -24.98 4.37
CA ASP A 335 26.28 -24.46 3.90
C ASP A 335 26.08 -23.03 4.42
N LEU A 336 25.87 -22.09 3.50
CA LEU A 336 25.60 -20.69 3.81
C LEU A 336 24.09 -20.49 3.84
N THR A 337 23.56 -20.03 4.97
CA THR A 337 22.14 -19.68 5.14
C THR A 337 21.98 -18.25 5.61
N PHE A 338 21.11 -17.50 4.95
CA PHE A 338 20.77 -16.13 5.32
C PHE A 338 19.34 -15.80 4.90
N LYS A 339 18.83 -14.70 5.43
CA LYS A 339 17.50 -14.16 5.14
C LYS A 339 17.63 -12.83 4.40
N LEU A 340 16.86 -12.66 3.34
CA LEU A 340 16.70 -11.37 2.68
C LEU A 340 15.76 -10.49 3.52
N VAL A 341 16.15 -9.26 3.79
CA VAL A 341 15.30 -8.26 4.43
C VAL A 341 15.30 -7.00 3.58
N ILE A 342 14.11 -6.54 3.20
CA ILE A 342 13.91 -5.26 2.52
C ILE A 342 13.32 -4.30 3.54
N ASP A 343 14.02 -3.20 3.81
CA ASP A 343 13.59 -2.19 4.77
C ASP A 343 12.41 -1.35 4.26
N THR A 344 11.91 -0.44 5.11
CA THR A 344 10.78 0.44 4.79
C THR A 344 11.06 1.42 3.65
N ASN A 345 12.32 1.63 3.28
CA ASN A 345 12.74 2.48 2.17
C ASN A 345 13.06 1.67 0.89
N GLY A 346 12.80 0.36 0.91
CA GLY A 346 13.09 -0.53 -0.21
C GLY A 346 14.55 -0.99 -0.30
N ASN A 347 15.39 -0.73 0.71
CA ASN A 347 16.78 -1.17 0.70
C ASN A 347 16.89 -2.65 1.10
N ALA A 348 17.53 -3.45 0.26
CA ALA A 348 17.79 -4.85 0.53
C ALA A 348 19.04 -5.03 1.41
N SER A 349 18.94 -5.95 2.37
CA SER A 349 20.04 -6.39 3.24
C SER A 349 19.96 -7.90 3.47
N LEU A 350 21.10 -8.51 3.79
CA LEU A 350 21.16 -9.92 4.15
C LEU A 350 21.45 -10.03 5.64
N VAL A 351 20.61 -10.77 6.36
CA VAL A 351 20.75 -11.00 7.81
C VAL A 351 20.81 -12.49 8.10
N LYS A 352 21.27 -12.86 9.30
CA LYS A 352 21.18 -14.25 9.76
C LYS A 352 19.72 -14.65 9.86
N ASP A 353 19.40 -15.88 9.46
CA ASP A 353 18.07 -16.43 9.66
C ASP A 353 17.80 -16.58 11.16
N ASP A 354 16.71 -15.96 11.62
CA ASP A 354 16.22 -15.96 13.01
C ASP A 354 14.92 -16.76 13.18
N GLY A 355 14.43 -17.38 12.09
CA GLY A 355 13.18 -18.14 12.07
C GLY A 355 11.90 -17.31 12.17
N LYS A 356 11.96 -15.96 12.07
CA LYS A 356 10.81 -15.06 12.24
C LYS A 356 10.22 -14.51 10.94
N GLY A 357 10.79 -14.88 9.78
CA GLY A 357 10.37 -14.36 8.47
C GLY A 357 10.65 -12.86 8.31
N ASP A 358 9.80 -12.15 7.57
CA ASP A 358 9.91 -10.70 7.37
C ASP A 358 9.82 -9.96 8.74
N PRO A 359 10.79 -9.10 9.11
CA PRO A 359 10.72 -8.32 10.35
C PRO A 359 9.66 -7.21 10.32
N TYR A 360 9.13 -6.86 9.16
CA TYR A 360 8.12 -5.80 9.01
C TYR A 360 6.70 -6.36 8.88
N GLU A 361 5.72 -5.55 9.25
CA GLU A 361 4.29 -5.80 9.16
C GLU A 361 3.60 -4.63 8.46
N LEU A 362 2.70 -4.98 7.54
CA LEU A 362 1.88 -4.01 6.82
C LEU A 362 0.62 -3.72 7.66
N HIS A 363 0.31 -2.46 7.83
CA HIS A 363 -0.94 -1.97 8.40
C HIS A 363 -1.67 -1.15 7.35
N VAL A 364 -3.00 -1.22 7.37
CA VAL A 364 -3.86 -0.52 6.40
C VAL A 364 -5.01 0.12 7.15
N LYS A 365 -5.41 1.30 6.70
CA LYS A 365 -6.63 1.98 7.16
C LYS A 365 -7.33 2.66 5.99
N ILE A 366 -8.60 2.94 6.18
CA ILE A 366 -9.40 3.78 5.29
C ILE A 366 -9.97 4.95 6.08
N GLU A 367 -9.94 6.14 5.49
CA GLU A 367 -10.44 7.39 6.08
C GLU A 367 -11.27 8.14 5.05
N GLY A 368 -12.38 8.75 5.50
CA GLY A 368 -13.36 9.44 4.65
C GLY A 368 -14.77 8.91 4.91
N GLU A 369 -15.71 9.23 4.03
CA GLU A 369 -17.12 8.84 4.14
C GLU A 369 -17.67 8.45 2.75
N PHE A 370 -18.65 7.55 2.74
CA PHE A 370 -19.41 7.16 1.55
C PHE A 370 -20.73 7.91 1.51
N GLU A 371 -21.13 8.40 0.35
CA GLU A 371 -22.46 8.96 0.17
C GLU A 371 -23.53 7.88 0.35
N ALA A 372 -24.59 8.18 1.09
CA ALA A 372 -25.68 7.24 1.24
C ALA A 372 -26.42 7.00 -0.09
N ALA A 373 -26.91 5.79 -0.28
CA ALA A 373 -27.61 5.39 -1.50
C ALA A 373 -29.09 5.11 -1.24
N ILE A 374 -29.90 5.09 -2.30
CA ILE A 374 -31.32 4.70 -2.24
C ILE A 374 -31.52 3.42 -3.07
N VAL A 375 -32.33 2.49 -2.58
CA VAL A 375 -32.66 1.25 -3.31
C VAL A 375 -33.09 1.55 -4.75
N GLY A 376 -32.48 0.85 -5.70
CA GLY A 376 -32.76 0.99 -7.12
C GLY A 376 -32.12 2.20 -7.81
N GLN A 377 -31.39 3.05 -7.08
CA GLN A 377 -30.69 4.22 -7.63
C GLN A 377 -29.82 3.81 -8.82
N LYS A 378 -30.02 4.50 -9.94
CA LYS A 378 -29.22 4.36 -11.15
C LYS A 378 -28.06 5.35 -11.12
N ASP A 379 -26.98 4.97 -11.79
CA ASP A 379 -25.79 5.80 -11.95
C ASP A 379 -25.23 6.31 -10.61
N TYR A 380 -25.31 5.50 -9.55
CA TYR A 380 -24.64 5.80 -8.27
C TYR A 380 -23.12 5.92 -8.45
N ASP A 381 -22.56 5.23 -9.45
CA ASP A 381 -21.17 5.36 -9.90
C ASP A 381 -20.98 6.29 -11.10
N GLY A 382 -22.01 7.07 -11.42
CA GLY A 382 -22.00 8.01 -12.53
C GLY A 382 -20.91 9.05 -12.35
N VAL A 383 -19.98 9.10 -13.30
CA VAL A 383 -19.08 10.23 -13.47
C VAL A 383 -19.86 11.33 -14.17
N SER A 384 -20.16 12.44 -13.46
CA SER A 384 -20.73 13.62 -14.12
C SER A 384 -19.69 14.20 -15.10
N SER A 385 -19.83 13.85 -16.38
CA SER A 385 -18.87 14.17 -17.44
C SER A 385 -19.07 15.55 -18.08
N ALA A 386 -19.90 16.40 -17.48
CA ALA A 386 -20.33 17.66 -18.06
C ALA A 386 -19.63 18.88 -17.44
N SER A 387 -18.30 18.89 -17.32
CA SER A 387 -17.51 20.13 -17.22
C SER A 387 -16.00 19.86 -17.36
N VAL A 388 -15.44 20.34 -18.48
CA VAL A 388 -14.01 20.62 -18.74
C VAL A 388 -12.97 19.53 -18.44
N GLY A 389 -12.62 18.74 -19.46
CA GLY A 389 -11.23 18.34 -19.73
C GLY A 389 -10.43 17.78 -18.55
N GLY A 390 -10.98 16.80 -17.86
CA GLY A 390 -10.30 15.98 -16.87
C GLY A 390 -11.19 14.80 -16.55
N SER A 391 -10.65 13.59 -16.51
CA SER A 391 -11.38 12.41 -16.04
C SER A 391 -11.77 12.64 -14.59
N SER A 392 -12.98 13.13 -14.31
CA SER A 392 -13.48 13.17 -12.94
C SER A 392 -13.66 11.72 -12.48
N SER A 393 -13.04 11.36 -11.37
CA SER A 393 -13.37 10.13 -10.67
C SER A 393 -14.80 10.24 -10.15
N ASN A 394 -15.46 9.09 -10.03
CA ASN A 394 -16.72 8.97 -9.33
C ASN A 394 -16.58 9.61 -7.92
N LYS A 395 -17.42 10.60 -7.60
CA LYS A 395 -17.36 11.39 -6.35
C LYS A 395 -18.24 10.84 -5.23
N ASN A 396 -18.84 9.66 -5.39
CA ASN A 396 -19.72 9.06 -4.36
C ASN A 396 -19.05 8.67 -3.03
N SER A 397 -17.78 9.02 -2.89
CA SER A 397 -16.94 8.71 -1.75
C SER A 397 -15.80 9.72 -1.67
N ALA A 398 -15.50 10.15 -0.46
CA ALA A 398 -14.26 10.88 -0.13
C ALA A 398 -13.20 9.96 0.49
N VAL A 399 -13.38 8.63 0.39
CA VAL A 399 -12.56 7.64 1.09
C VAL A 399 -11.22 7.42 0.39
N LYS A 400 -10.14 7.51 1.17
CA LYS A 400 -8.77 7.19 0.78
C LYS A 400 -8.25 5.97 1.54
N VAL A 401 -7.42 5.16 0.87
CA VAL A 401 -6.75 4.01 1.47
C VAL A 401 -5.31 4.37 1.83
N TYR A 402 -4.93 4.13 3.09
CA TYR A 402 -3.61 4.40 3.63
C TYR A 402 -2.92 3.12 4.08
N GLY A 403 -1.60 3.11 4.01
CA GLY A 403 -0.75 2.02 4.44
C GLY A 403 0.41 2.51 5.30
N ALA A 404 0.85 1.67 6.21
CA ALA A 404 2.04 1.89 7.02
C ALA A 404 2.82 0.59 7.13
N LEU A 405 4.14 0.70 7.03
CA LEU A 405 5.04 -0.45 7.15
C LEU A 405 5.95 -0.24 8.35
N VAL A 406 5.78 -1.06 9.39
CA VAL A 406 6.51 -0.92 10.66
C VAL A 406 7.17 -2.24 11.08
N GLU A 407 8.19 -2.18 11.93
CA GLU A 407 8.74 -3.38 12.53
C GLU A 407 7.69 -4.08 13.41
N LYS A 408 7.62 -5.41 13.31
CA LYS A 408 6.70 -6.23 14.10
C LYS A 408 6.80 -5.93 15.59
N GLY A 409 5.65 -5.67 16.21
CA GLY A 409 5.53 -5.36 17.64
C GLY A 409 5.79 -3.89 18.01
N LYS A 410 5.94 -2.99 17.03
CA LYS A 410 5.88 -1.54 17.25
C LYS A 410 4.49 -0.99 16.93
N ASP A 411 4.09 0.05 17.66
CA ASP A 411 2.89 0.81 17.34
C ASP A 411 3.09 1.65 16.07
N VAL A 412 2.02 1.86 15.31
CA VAL A 412 2.01 2.69 14.09
C VAL A 412 1.83 4.15 14.49
N ALA A 413 2.80 5.02 14.18
CA ALA A 413 2.68 6.45 14.40
C ALA A 413 1.99 7.16 13.23
N ASP A 414 1.39 8.33 13.46
CA ASP A 414 0.69 9.09 12.41
C ASP A 414 1.55 9.38 11.18
N LYS A 415 2.86 9.62 11.39
CA LYS A 415 3.83 9.88 10.32
C LYS A 415 4.20 8.65 9.46
N ASP A 416 3.85 7.45 9.92
CA ASP A 416 4.19 6.20 9.23
C ASP A 416 3.13 5.86 8.17
N TRP A 417 1.96 6.52 8.22
CA TRP A 417 0.90 6.38 7.22
C TRP A 417 1.22 7.19 5.97
N GLU A 418 1.12 6.52 4.82
CA GLU A 418 1.11 7.15 3.49
C GLU A 418 -0.12 6.70 2.71
N GLU A 419 -0.61 7.54 1.79
CA GLU A 419 -1.63 7.14 0.82
C GLU A 419 -1.07 6.02 -0.04
N LEU A 420 -1.81 4.93 -0.22
CA LEU A 420 -1.42 3.80 -1.08
C LEU A 420 -1.73 4.07 -2.55
N ASP A 421 -1.08 5.12 -3.07
CA ASP A 421 -1.18 5.59 -4.45
C ASP A 421 0.03 5.14 -5.28
N ASN A 422 0.18 5.66 -6.50
CA ASN A 422 1.33 5.35 -7.34
C ASN A 422 2.68 5.88 -6.80
N MET A 423 2.67 6.88 -5.92
CA MET A 423 3.84 7.51 -5.29
C MET A 423 4.28 6.82 -3.99
N SER A 424 3.39 6.04 -3.35
CA SER A 424 3.66 5.23 -2.16
C SER A 424 4.93 4.38 -2.29
N GLN A 425 5.71 4.27 -1.21
CA GLN A 425 6.83 3.33 -1.13
C GLN A 425 6.35 1.88 -0.99
N ILE A 426 5.18 1.68 -0.39
CA ILE A 426 4.51 0.38 -0.28
C ILE A 426 3.87 0.02 -1.62
N LYS A 427 4.57 -0.80 -2.41
CA LYS A 427 4.06 -1.25 -3.71
C LYS A 427 3.06 -2.38 -3.55
N LEU A 428 1.79 -2.12 -3.89
CA LEU A 428 0.71 -3.10 -3.81
C LEU A 428 0.72 -4.12 -4.95
N ASN A 429 0.28 -5.34 -4.64
CA ASN A 429 -0.18 -6.31 -5.62
C ASN A 429 -1.67 -6.10 -5.90
N GLY A 430 -1.99 -5.29 -6.93
CA GLY A 430 -3.36 -4.90 -7.24
C GLY A 430 -4.32 -6.09 -7.45
N SER A 431 -3.83 -7.23 -7.95
CA SER A 431 -4.66 -8.44 -8.15
C SER A 431 -5.10 -9.13 -6.85
N LYS A 432 -4.44 -8.79 -5.74
CA LYS A 432 -4.68 -9.31 -4.39
C LYS A 432 -5.38 -8.29 -3.50
N CYS A 433 -5.69 -7.11 -4.03
CA CYS A 433 -6.47 -6.10 -3.35
C CYS A 433 -7.96 -6.39 -3.58
N SER A 434 -8.77 -6.30 -2.52
CA SER A 434 -10.21 -6.52 -2.59
C SER A 434 -10.93 -5.62 -1.60
N VAL A 435 -12.17 -5.26 -1.95
CA VAL A 435 -13.07 -4.51 -1.07
C VAL A 435 -14.17 -5.44 -0.60
N SER A 436 -14.44 -5.41 0.70
CA SER A 436 -15.53 -6.14 1.32
C SER A 436 -16.62 -5.17 1.76
N ILE A 437 -17.88 -5.51 1.45
CA ILE A 437 -19.07 -4.80 1.89
C ILE A 437 -19.95 -5.82 2.58
N VAL A 438 -20.19 -5.64 3.88
CA VAL A 438 -20.93 -6.62 4.69
C VAL A 438 -22.06 -5.94 5.47
N PRO A 439 -23.21 -6.61 5.68
CA PRO A 439 -24.27 -6.09 6.53
C PRO A 439 -23.80 -5.79 7.96
N ASP A 440 -24.13 -4.61 8.48
CA ASP A 440 -23.93 -4.27 9.88
C ASP A 440 -25.08 -4.85 10.73
N THR A 441 -24.92 -6.12 11.12
CA THR A 441 -25.89 -6.84 11.96
C THR A 441 -26.05 -6.23 13.35
N ALA A 442 -25.04 -5.52 13.86
CA ALA A 442 -25.13 -4.82 15.14
C ALA A 442 -26.07 -3.61 15.06
N LYS A 443 -26.19 -2.99 13.88
CA LYS A 443 -27.18 -1.94 13.59
C LYS A 443 -28.47 -2.46 12.94
N GLY A 444 -28.75 -3.76 13.08
CA GLY A 444 -30.04 -4.35 12.71
C GLY A 444 -30.22 -4.71 11.23
N THR A 445 -29.18 -4.63 10.40
CA THR A 445 -29.24 -5.15 9.02
C THR A 445 -29.18 -6.68 9.03
N ALA A 446 -30.06 -7.37 8.29
CA ALA A 446 -30.04 -8.83 8.25
C ALA A 446 -28.75 -9.36 7.58
N ALA A 447 -28.24 -10.49 8.05
CA ALA A 447 -26.96 -11.04 7.59
C ALA A 447 -26.97 -11.53 6.14
N ASP A 448 -28.16 -11.80 5.59
CA ASP A 448 -28.41 -12.22 4.21
C ASP A 448 -28.78 -11.06 3.27
N ASN A 449 -28.86 -9.82 3.78
CA ASN A 449 -29.06 -8.64 2.93
C ASN A 449 -27.86 -8.44 1.99
N ASP A 450 -28.16 -8.13 0.74
CA ASP A 450 -27.22 -7.86 -0.32
C ASP A 450 -27.26 -6.37 -0.65
N SER A 451 -26.14 -5.66 -0.51
CA SER A 451 -26.08 -4.24 -0.83
C SER A 451 -26.37 -3.98 -2.31
N GLY A 452 -26.11 -4.95 -3.20
CA GLY A 452 -26.09 -4.73 -4.65
C GLY A 452 -24.90 -3.90 -5.13
N MET A 453 -23.99 -3.54 -4.22
CA MET A 453 -22.84 -2.68 -4.47
C MET A 453 -21.54 -3.49 -4.48
N GLN A 454 -20.58 -3.02 -5.26
CA GLN A 454 -19.21 -3.51 -5.32
C GLN A 454 -18.26 -2.37 -4.95
N GLY A 455 -17.22 -2.66 -4.17
CA GLY A 455 -16.18 -1.69 -3.92
C GLY A 455 -15.14 -1.63 -5.04
N VAL A 456 -14.75 -0.43 -5.43
CA VAL A 456 -13.74 -0.14 -6.45
C VAL A 456 -12.61 0.63 -5.80
N TYR A 457 -11.51 -0.07 -5.55
CA TYR A 457 -10.27 0.53 -5.04
C TYR A 457 -9.30 0.83 -6.18
N MET A 458 -8.98 2.11 -6.38
CA MET A 458 -8.00 2.58 -7.37
C MET A 458 -6.62 2.73 -6.73
N THR A 459 -5.76 1.71 -6.89
CA THR A 459 -4.38 1.70 -6.34
C THR A 459 -3.45 2.76 -6.93
N ILE A 460 -3.90 3.52 -7.94
CA ILE A 460 -3.11 4.60 -8.57
C ILE A 460 -3.30 5.92 -7.81
N SER A 461 -4.49 6.18 -7.26
CA SER A 461 -4.87 7.45 -6.62
C SER A 461 -5.28 7.29 -5.15
N SER A 462 -5.26 6.07 -4.62
CA SER A 462 -5.80 5.69 -3.32
C SER A 462 -7.32 5.82 -3.16
N ASP A 463 -8.05 6.18 -4.21
CA ASP A 463 -9.51 6.38 -4.11
C ASP A 463 -10.24 5.05 -3.91
N LEU A 464 -11.17 5.05 -2.95
CA LEU A 464 -12.10 3.95 -2.72
C LEU A 464 -13.52 4.43 -3.00
N THR A 465 -14.15 3.89 -4.03
CA THR A 465 -15.51 4.23 -4.47
C THR A 465 -16.39 2.99 -4.45
N LEU A 466 -17.71 3.15 -4.55
CA LEU A 466 -18.64 2.03 -4.72
C LEU A 466 -19.32 2.10 -6.09
N SER A 467 -19.61 0.95 -6.69
CA SER A 467 -20.32 0.82 -7.95
C SER A 467 -21.42 -0.23 -7.89
N GLY A 468 -22.37 -0.16 -8.82
CA GLY A 468 -23.53 -1.05 -8.85
C GLY A 468 -24.85 -0.35 -8.60
N THR A 469 -25.90 -1.13 -8.38
CA THR A 469 -27.25 -0.64 -8.11
C THR A 469 -27.63 -1.07 -6.68
N PRO A 470 -27.89 -0.12 -5.77
CA PRO A 470 -28.28 -0.44 -4.40
C PRO A 470 -29.53 -1.32 -4.39
N LYS A 471 -29.52 -2.39 -3.58
CA LYS A 471 -30.53 -3.47 -3.66
C LYS A 471 -31.34 -3.59 -2.39
N ASP A 472 -30.74 -4.07 -1.29
CA ASP A 472 -31.44 -4.21 -0.02
C ASP A 472 -31.14 -3.00 0.89
N PRO A 473 -32.14 -2.43 1.58
CA PRO A 473 -31.90 -1.32 2.50
C PRO A 473 -31.20 -1.80 3.76
N GLY A 474 -30.34 -0.94 4.34
CA GLY A 474 -29.60 -1.28 5.55
C GLY A 474 -28.35 -0.46 5.80
N ASN A 475 -27.72 -0.72 6.94
CA ASN A 475 -26.36 -0.31 7.25
C ASN A 475 -25.38 -1.39 6.80
N TYR A 476 -24.30 -0.98 6.13
CA TYR A 476 -23.22 -1.84 5.67
C TYR A 476 -21.88 -1.31 6.17
N LEU A 477 -20.91 -2.20 6.30
CA LEU A 477 -19.53 -1.90 6.66
C LEU A 477 -18.64 -2.20 5.46
N VAL A 478 -17.87 -1.21 5.04
CA VAL A 478 -16.91 -1.32 3.94
C VAL A 478 -15.50 -1.42 4.51
N SER A 479 -14.70 -2.37 4.02
CA SER A 479 -13.28 -2.51 4.35
C SER A 479 -12.46 -2.92 3.13
N VAL A 480 -11.15 -2.69 3.19
CA VAL A 480 -10.21 -3.07 2.13
C VAL A 480 -9.22 -4.07 2.68
N SER A 481 -9.02 -5.17 1.94
CA SER A 481 -7.90 -6.08 2.12
C SER A 481 -6.89 -5.83 1.02
N VAL A 482 -5.62 -5.68 1.37
CA VAL A 482 -4.53 -5.50 0.40
C VAL A 482 -3.41 -6.49 0.68
N GLU A 483 -2.57 -6.71 -0.33
CA GLU A 483 -1.30 -7.41 -0.23
C GLU A 483 -0.25 -6.60 -0.99
N ASP A 484 0.93 -6.43 -0.41
CA ASP A 484 2.04 -5.77 -1.10
C ASP A 484 2.88 -6.73 -1.95
N GLN A 485 3.83 -6.20 -2.72
CA GLN A 485 4.72 -6.98 -3.57
C GLN A 485 5.70 -7.87 -2.78
N GLN A 486 5.79 -7.71 -1.46
CA GLN A 486 6.53 -8.60 -0.57
C GLN A 486 5.64 -9.74 -0.04
N GLY A 487 4.35 -9.73 -0.34
CA GLY A 487 3.36 -10.70 0.12
C GLY A 487 2.91 -10.48 1.56
N ARG A 488 3.06 -9.26 2.09
CA ARG A 488 2.48 -8.86 3.38
C ARG A 488 1.03 -8.44 3.14
N SER A 489 0.10 -9.00 3.91
CA SER A 489 -1.33 -8.71 3.78
C SER A 489 -1.87 -8.00 5.01
N ALA A 490 -2.85 -7.13 4.82
CA ALA A 490 -3.54 -6.43 5.90
C ALA A 490 -4.99 -6.10 5.51
N VAL A 491 -5.85 -5.98 6.53
CA VAL A 491 -7.25 -5.57 6.39
C VAL A 491 -7.45 -4.26 7.15
N SER A 492 -8.13 -3.32 6.52
CA SER A 492 -8.41 -2.01 7.10
C SER A 492 -9.41 -2.04 8.26
N ASN A 493 -9.54 -0.92 8.95
CA ASN A 493 -10.78 -0.60 9.67
C ASN A 493 -12.00 -0.58 8.73
N THR A 494 -13.20 -0.54 9.30
CA THR A 494 -14.45 -0.43 8.55
C THR A 494 -14.99 1.00 8.56
N LEU A 495 -15.56 1.44 7.44
CA LEU A 495 -16.38 2.66 7.34
C LEU A 495 -17.84 2.31 7.04
N PRO A 496 -18.80 3.07 7.59
CA PRO A 496 -20.22 2.82 7.36
C PRO A 496 -20.64 3.25 5.95
N PHE A 497 -21.59 2.51 5.37
CA PHE A 497 -22.30 2.86 4.15
C PHE A 497 -23.80 2.56 4.34
N ARG A 498 -24.66 3.53 4.04
CA ARG A 498 -26.11 3.42 4.28
C ARG A 498 -26.86 3.30 2.96
N ILE A 499 -27.76 2.32 2.87
CA ILE A 499 -28.76 2.22 1.81
C ILE A 499 -30.14 2.47 2.42
N TYR A 500 -30.78 3.54 1.97
CA TYR A 500 -32.16 3.90 2.29
C TYR A 500 -33.13 3.19 1.37
N SER A 501 -34.32 2.90 1.87
CA SER A 501 -35.37 2.18 1.13
C SER A 501 -36.03 3.02 0.03
N GLY A 502 -35.96 4.35 0.14
CA GLY A 502 -36.73 5.29 -0.69
C GLY A 502 -38.14 5.55 -0.15
N GLU A 503 -38.49 4.90 0.95
CA GLU A 503 -39.80 4.99 1.61
C GLU A 503 -39.75 5.80 2.91
N GLU A 504 -38.57 6.31 3.26
CA GLU A 504 -38.36 7.19 4.40
C GLU A 504 -39.23 8.45 4.30
N THR A 505 -39.83 8.86 5.42
CA THR A 505 -40.64 10.07 5.49
C THR A 505 -39.83 11.25 5.99
N LEU A 506 -40.11 12.46 5.49
CA LEU A 506 -39.46 13.67 5.97
C LEU A 506 -39.66 13.86 7.49
N ALA A 507 -40.87 13.60 7.98
CA ALA A 507 -41.21 13.70 9.41
C ALA A 507 -40.30 12.82 10.28
N ASP A 508 -40.00 11.60 9.84
CA ASP A 508 -39.14 10.67 10.57
C ASP A 508 -37.66 11.07 10.53
N GLN A 509 -37.23 11.76 9.48
CA GLN A 509 -35.86 12.27 9.33
C GLN A 509 -35.66 13.63 10.00
N MET A 510 -36.73 14.36 10.32
CA MET A 510 -36.70 15.69 10.95
C MET A 510 -36.38 15.61 12.46
N LYS A 511 -35.26 14.99 12.81
CA LYS A 511 -34.82 14.71 14.18
C LYS A 511 -33.47 15.38 14.47
N LYS A 512 -33.30 15.80 15.72
CA LYS A 512 -32.08 16.49 16.18
C LYS A 512 -30.79 15.69 15.96
N GLU A 513 -30.87 14.36 16.01
CA GLU A 513 -29.73 13.45 15.77
C GLU A 513 -29.23 13.44 14.32
N ASN A 514 -30.07 13.85 13.36
CA ASN A 514 -29.72 13.99 11.95
C ASN A 514 -29.16 15.38 11.62
N PHE A 515 -29.07 16.28 12.60
CA PHE A 515 -28.61 17.64 12.40
C PHE A 515 -27.27 17.88 13.09
N LYS A 516 -26.44 18.67 12.43
CA LYS A 516 -25.17 19.15 12.96
C LYS A 516 -25.39 20.37 13.83
N ASP A 517 -24.77 20.36 15.01
CA ASP A 517 -24.75 21.47 15.97
C ASP A 517 -23.54 22.36 15.68
N TYR A 518 -23.76 23.66 15.44
CA TYR A 518 -22.66 24.63 15.28
C TYR A 518 -22.23 25.29 16.60
N GLY A 519 -22.76 24.86 17.74
CA GLY A 519 -22.35 25.30 19.09
C GLY A 519 -22.99 26.60 19.57
N ASN A 520 -23.83 27.24 18.75
CA ASN A 520 -24.60 28.44 19.09
C ASN A 520 -26.08 28.14 19.41
N GLY A 521 -26.47 26.86 19.45
CA GLY A 521 -27.86 26.43 19.64
C GLY A 521 -28.69 26.40 18.36
N LEU A 522 -28.09 26.71 17.21
CA LEU A 522 -28.67 26.55 15.89
C LEU A 522 -28.08 25.32 15.20
N TYR A 523 -28.91 24.67 14.40
CA TYR A 523 -28.60 23.40 13.76
C TYR A 523 -28.66 23.54 12.25
N ALA A 524 -27.89 22.72 11.55
CA ALA A 524 -28.11 22.45 10.14
C ALA A 524 -28.32 20.98 9.84
N TRP A 525 -29.16 20.72 8.85
CA TRP A 525 -29.12 19.45 8.15
C TRP A 525 -27.97 19.52 7.15
N ASP A 526 -26.79 19.09 7.61
CA ASP A 526 -25.51 19.22 6.92
C ASP A 526 -25.32 18.08 5.90
N ILE A 527 -26.02 18.21 4.76
CA ILE A 527 -26.34 17.19 3.75
C ILE A 527 -27.56 16.35 4.14
N MET A 528 -28.63 16.48 3.36
CA MET A 528 -29.88 15.76 3.56
C MET A 528 -29.71 14.27 3.26
N GLU A 529 -30.06 13.43 4.23
CA GLU A 529 -30.07 11.97 4.05
C GLU A 529 -31.45 11.35 4.39
N PRO A 530 -32.03 10.53 3.50
CA PRO A 530 -31.58 10.28 2.13
C PRO A 530 -31.60 11.55 1.28
N TRP A 531 -30.75 11.60 0.24
CA TRP A 531 -30.63 12.75 -0.66
C TRP A 531 -31.92 13.05 -1.45
N ALA A 532 -32.85 12.11 -1.50
CA ALA A 532 -34.19 12.30 -2.04
C ALA A 532 -35.25 11.75 -1.07
N ILE A 533 -36.23 12.59 -0.72
CA ILE A 533 -37.37 12.23 0.13
C ILE A 533 -38.66 12.57 -0.61
N SER A 534 -39.37 11.54 -1.07
CA SER A 534 -40.64 11.71 -1.80
C SER A 534 -41.87 11.78 -0.91
N LYS A 535 -41.79 11.32 0.35
CA LYS A 535 -42.92 11.23 1.29
C LYS A 535 -42.67 12.14 2.48
N PHE A 536 -43.67 12.91 2.88
CA PHE A 536 -43.53 13.79 4.05
C PHE A 536 -43.83 13.05 5.34
N GLY A 537 -44.81 12.12 5.33
CA GLY A 537 -45.43 11.69 6.58
C GLY A 537 -45.97 12.91 7.33
N SER A 538 -46.09 12.84 8.66
CA SER A 538 -46.47 14.04 9.40
C SER A 538 -45.98 14.12 10.84
N ASN A 539 -45.55 15.32 11.21
CA ASN A 539 -45.38 15.76 12.60
C ASN A 539 -46.41 16.84 12.99
N VAL A 540 -47.44 17.03 12.17
CA VAL A 540 -48.52 17.99 12.37
C VAL A 540 -49.80 17.24 12.73
N ASN A 541 -50.37 17.57 13.88
CA ASN A 541 -51.52 16.83 14.41
C ASN A 541 -52.73 16.92 13.46
N GLY A 542 -53.26 15.77 13.05
CA GLY A 542 -54.41 15.66 12.16
C GLY A 542 -54.07 15.63 10.67
N GLU A 543 -52.81 15.88 10.30
CA GLU A 543 -52.35 15.88 8.91
C GLU A 543 -51.57 14.59 8.56
N LYS A 544 -51.40 14.31 7.26
CA LYS A 544 -50.75 13.07 6.78
C LYS A 544 -49.47 13.28 5.98
N GLU A 545 -49.37 14.38 5.23
CA GLU A 545 -48.24 14.72 4.36
C GLU A 545 -47.82 16.16 4.68
N SER A 546 -47.50 16.41 5.95
CA SER A 546 -47.31 17.75 6.48
C SER A 546 -46.24 17.76 7.53
N VAL A 547 -45.18 18.52 7.28
CA VAL A 547 -44.04 18.63 8.18
C VAL A 547 -43.83 20.07 8.57
N ARG A 548 -43.75 20.31 9.87
CA ARG A 548 -43.30 21.58 10.45
C ARG A 548 -41.83 21.46 10.79
N VAL A 549 -41.02 22.35 10.23
CA VAL A 549 -39.58 22.42 10.46
C VAL A 549 -39.31 22.81 11.91
N PRO A 550 -38.34 22.18 12.60
CA PRO A 550 -37.97 22.59 13.95
C PRO A 550 -37.45 24.03 13.97
N ALA A 551 -37.92 24.85 14.92
CA ALA A 551 -37.58 26.28 14.95
C ALA A 551 -36.07 26.57 15.11
N TYR A 552 -35.29 25.61 15.62
CA TYR A 552 -33.85 25.72 15.78
C TYR A 552 -33.05 25.29 14.54
N LEU A 553 -33.70 24.81 13.47
CA LEU A 553 -33.05 24.49 12.21
C LEU A 553 -32.91 25.78 11.40
N GLU A 554 -31.67 26.17 11.12
CA GLU A 554 -31.33 27.43 10.42
C GLU A 554 -30.89 27.18 8.99
N ALA A 555 -30.21 26.06 8.73
CA ALA A 555 -29.77 25.71 7.38
C ALA A 555 -30.09 24.26 7.03
N TRP A 556 -30.43 24.03 5.78
CA TRP A 556 -30.71 22.70 5.24
C TRP A 556 -30.05 22.60 3.88
N PHE A 557 -29.00 21.79 3.84
CA PHE A 557 -28.18 21.55 2.66
C PHE A 557 -28.63 20.26 1.99
N GLY A 558 -28.99 20.30 0.71
CA GLY A 558 -29.09 19.08 -0.10
C GLY A 558 -27.70 18.56 -0.47
N SER A 559 -26.75 19.47 -0.69
CA SER A 559 -25.34 19.19 -0.89
C SER A 559 -24.49 20.43 -0.54
N HIS A 560 -23.17 20.30 -0.62
CA HIS A 560 -22.21 21.41 -0.58
C HIS A 560 -21.62 21.78 -1.96
N GLU A 561 -22.05 21.09 -3.02
CA GLU A 561 -21.55 21.31 -4.39
C GLU A 561 -22.69 21.87 -5.25
N SER A 562 -22.52 23.10 -5.75
CA SER A 562 -23.47 23.72 -6.68
C SER A 562 -23.69 22.83 -7.90
N GLY A 563 -24.94 22.65 -8.32
CA GLY A 563 -25.32 21.72 -9.39
C GLY A 563 -25.62 20.29 -8.93
N THR A 564 -25.36 19.95 -7.66
CA THR A 564 -25.79 18.70 -7.02
C THR A 564 -26.88 19.02 -6.00
N TYR A 565 -28.07 18.42 -6.13
CA TYR A 565 -29.23 18.82 -5.33
C TYR A 565 -29.78 17.68 -4.48
N GLY A 566 -30.29 18.03 -3.30
CA GLY A 566 -31.22 17.18 -2.55
C GLY A 566 -32.65 17.38 -3.06
N TYR A 567 -33.45 16.31 -3.12
CA TYR A 567 -34.79 16.33 -3.71
C TYR A 567 -35.88 16.18 -2.65
N LEU A 568 -36.86 17.07 -2.70
CA LEU A 568 -38.00 17.03 -1.80
C LEU A 568 -39.34 16.96 -2.54
N GLY A 569 -40.12 15.92 -2.22
CA GLY A 569 -41.40 15.62 -2.85
C GLY A 569 -41.26 14.82 -4.15
N TYR A 570 -42.27 14.92 -5.00
CA TYR A 570 -42.36 14.32 -6.33
C TYR A 570 -43.07 15.25 -7.32
N ASP A 571 -42.97 14.98 -8.62
CA ASP A 571 -43.62 15.80 -9.64
C ASP A 571 -45.11 15.51 -9.75
N ILE A 572 -45.92 16.58 -9.81
CA ILE A 572 -47.34 16.55 -10.16
C ILE A 572 -47.61 17.48 -11.34
N PRO A 573 -48.64 17.19 -12.16
CA PRO A 573 -48.96 18.03 -13.28
C PRO A 573 -49.24 19.49 -12.90
N TRP A 574 -48.74 20.46 -13.67
CA TRP A 574 -48.86 21.88 -13.37
C TRP A 574 -50.32 22.34 -13.20
N LYS A 575 -51.23 21.79 -14.00
CA LYS A 575 -52.68 22.03 -13.86
C LYS A 575 -53.24 21.69 -12.46
N GLN A 576 -52.64 20.72 -11.76
CA GLN A 576 -53.03 20.36 -10.39
C GLN A 576 -52.48 21.37 -9.39
N VAL A 577 -51.25 21.85 -9.58
CA VAL A 577 -50.64 22.92 -8.79
C VAL A 577 -51.48 24.19 -8.87
N VAL A 578 -51.84 24.61 -10.10
CA VAL A 578 -52.70 25.80 -10.34
C VAL A 578 -54.08 25.64 -9.71
N ALA A 579 -54.64 24.43 -9.71
CA ALA A 579 -55.91 24.13 -9.04
C ALA A 579 -55.81 24.10 -7.49
N GLY A 580 -54.61 24.26 -6.92
CA GLY A 580 -54.35 24.18 -5.47
C GLY A 580 -54.36 22.76 -4.92
N ASN A 581 -54.35 21.73 -5.78
CA ASN A 581 -54.34 20.33 -5.37
C ASN A 581 -52.88 19.87 -5.12
N ILE A 582 -52.25 20.44 -4.09
CA ILE A 582 -50.86 20.20 -3.74
C ILE A 582 -50.82 19.28 -2.50
N PRO A 583 -50.34 18.04 -2.62
CA PRO A 583 -50.56 17.01 -1.60
C PRO A 583 -49.65 17.10 -0.37
N GLN A 584 -48.51 17.80 -0.45
CA GLN A 584 -47.52 17.85 0.63
C GLN A 584 -47.31 19.28 1.12
N THR A 585 -47.16 19.48 2.43
CA THR A 585 -46.97 20.82 3.01
C THR A 585 -45.75 20.90 3.93
N LEU A 586 -44.89 21.88 3.67
CA LEU A 586 -43.74 22.23 4.51
C LEU A 586 -44.03 23.54 5.24
N TYR A 587 -44.12 23.49 6.58
CA TYR A 587 -44.34 24.68 7.40
C TYR A 587 -43.01 25.20 7.94
N ILE A 588 -42.73 26.48 7.71
CA ILE A 588 -41.62 27.23 8.31
C ILE A 588 -42.20 28.04 9.49
N PRO A 589 -42.07 27.56 10.74
CA PRO A 589 -42.84 28.11 11.84
C PRO A 589 -42.19 29.35 12.45
N LYS A 590 -42.93 29.96 13.39
CA LYS A 590 -42.44 31.03 14.24
C LYS A 590 -41.08 30.70 14.86
N GLY A 591 -40.13 31.61 14.73
CA GLY A 591 -38.79 31.49 15.30
C GLY A 591 -37.81 30.68 14.44
N CYS A 592 -38.27 30.09 13.34
CA CYS A 592 -37.42 29.43 12.35
C CYS A 592 -36.94 30.47 11.32
N ASN A 593 -35.63 30.56 11.11
CA ASN A 593 -35.01 31.33 10.03
C ASN A 593 -34.26 30.36 9.12
N LEU A 594 -34.99 29.69 8.23
CA LEU A 594 -34.46 28.59 7.44
C LEU A 594 -33.85 29.10 6.13
N THR A 595 -32.64 28.64 5.83
CA THR A 595 -32.04 28.72 4.51
C THR A 595 -32.02 27.33 3.87
N LEU A 596 -32.69 27.17 2.73
CA LEU A 596 -32.55 25.98 1.89
C LEU A 596 -31.42 26.23 0.89
N THR A 597 -30.45 25.31 0.86
CA THR A 597 -29.26 25.39 0.00
C THR A 597 -29.11 24.12 -0.82
N ASN A 598 -28.90 24.25 -2.13
CA ASN A 598 -28.73 23.12 -3.04
C ASN A 598 -29.89 22.11 -2.94
N MET A 599 -31.12 22.62 -2.93
CA MET A 599 -32.34 21.81 -2.89
C MET A 599 -33.16 21.98 -4.16
N GLU A 600 -33.74 20.89 -4.65
CA GLU A 600 -34.83 20.90 -5.62
C GLU A 600 -36.12 20.45 -4.93
N VAL A 601 -37.02 21.41 -4.71
CA VAL A 601 -38.33 21.20 -4.09
C VAL A 601 -39.37 21.07 -5.20
N LEU A 602 -39.92 19.87 -5.34
CA LEU A 602 -40.77 19.48 -6.46
C LEU A 602 -42.20 19.98 -6.33
N SER A 603 -42.94 19.89 -7.43
CA SER A 603 -44.26 20.52 -7.61
C SER A 603 -45.36 20.02 -6.67
N SER A 604 -45.20 18.85 -6.05
CA SER A 604 -46.11 18.32 -5.01
C SER A 604 -46.01 19.03 -3.66
N VAL A 605 -45.01 19.91 -3.47
CA VAL A 605 -44.74 20.57 -2.19
C VAL A 605 -45.30 21.98 -2.15
N HIS A 606 -46.06 22.27 -1.10
CA HIS A 606 -46.54 23.59 -0.73
C HIS A 606 -45.76 24.08 0.47
N ILE A 607 -44.99 25.16 0.32
CA ILE A 607 -44.26 25.77 1.43
C ILE A 607 -45.12 26.87 2.04
N ILE A 608 -45.31 26.82 3.36
CA ILE A 608 -46.04 27.83 4.13
C ILE A 608 -45.09 28.47 5.14
N VAL A 609 -44.81 29.76 4.97
CA VAL A 609 -44.05 30.56 5.93
C VAL A 609 -45.04 31.20 6.92
N GLU A 610 -45.06 30.67 8.14
CA GLU A 610 -45.97 31.11 9.20
C GLU A 610 -45.51 32.44 9.84
N ASN A 611 -46.36 33.04 10.67
CA ASN A 611 -46.05 34.28 11.40
C ASN A 611 -44.75 34.16 12.23
N GLY A 612 -43.77 35.01 11.93
CA GLY A 612 -42.46 35.02 12.58
C GLY A 612 -41.51 33.93 12.11
N GLY A 613 -41.87 33.19 11.06
CA GLY A 613 -40.95 32.34 10.30
C GLY A 613 -40.30 33.12 9.16
N LYS A 614 -39.09 32.73 8.77
CA LYS A 614 -38.38 33.26 7.61
C LYS A 614 -37.82 32.12 6.76
N LEU A 615 -38.04 32.22 5.45
CA LEU A 615 -37.46 31.32 4.46
C LEU A 615 -36.52 32.10 3.54
N THR A 616 -35.31 31.56 3.35
CA THR A 616 -34.34 32.03 2.37
C THR A 616 -34.01 30.88 1.41
N LEU A 617 -34.05 31.13 0.10
CA LEU A 617 -33.57 30.18 -0.89
C LEU A 617 -32.18 30.60 -1.37
N SER A 618 -31.22 29.68 -1.35
CA SER A 618 -29.87 29.85 -1.88
C SER A 618 -29.57 28.68 -2.80
N ASP A 619 -29.13 28.95 -4.04
CA ASP A 619 -28.82 27.90 -5.03
C ASP A 619 -29.83 26.73 -5.01
N SER A 620 -31.12 27.05 -4.99
CA SER A 620 -32.21 26.09 -4.81
C SER A 620 -33.37 26.39 -5.73
N VAL A 621 -34.06 25.36 -6.18
CA VAL A 621 -35.21 25.45 -7.09
C VAL A 621 -36.48 25.06 -6.35
N VAL A 622 -37.52 25.88 -6.45
CA VAL A 622 -38.86 25.53 -5.95
C VAL A 622 -39.84 25.50 -7.10
N GLN A 623 -40.33 24.30 -7.44
CA GLN A 623 -41.32 24.06 -8.48
C GLN A 623 -42.76 24.21 -7.98
N GLY A 624 -42.98 23.99 -6.69
CA GLY A 624 -44.28 24.14 -6.04
C GLY A 624 -44.64 25.58 -5.68
N ILE A 625 -45.58 25.75 -4.76
CA ILE A 625 -46.07 27.07 -4.35
C ILE A 625 -45.49 27.46 -3.00
N ILE A 626 -45.14 28.74 -2.84
CA ILE A 626 -44.71 29.33 -1.58
C ILE A 626 -45.76 30.35 -1.12
N ASP A 627 -46.42 30.09 0.00
CA ASP A 627 -47.27 31.06 0.69
C ASP A 627 -46.56 31.68 1.88
N VAL A 628 -46.44 33.00 1.88
CA VAL A 628 -45.96 33.75 3.04
C VAL A 628 -47.16 34.34 3.74
N GLN A 629 -47.45 33.84 4.94
CA GLN A 629 -48.58 34.29 5.74
C GLN A 629 -48.27 35.62 6.44
N SER A 630 -49.28 36.18 7.10
CA SER A 630 -49.16 37.40 7.90
C SER A 630 -48.02 37.28 8.93
N GLY A 631 -47.05 38.20 8.88
CA GLY A 631 -45.87 38.20 9.73
C GLY A 631 -44.76 37.22 9.32
N GLY A 632 -44.93 36.44 8.26
CA GLY A 632 -43.88 35.64 7.64
C GLY A 632 -42.96 36.46 6.75
N THR A 633 -41.73 36.00 6.54
CA THR A 633 -40.71 36.68 5.71
C THR A 633 -40.12 35.76 4.65
N PHE A 634 -39.97 36.25 3.42
CA PHE A 634 -39.27 35.55 2.35
C PHE A 634 -38.07 36.34 1.83
N SER A 635 -36.99 35.64 1.53
CA SER A 635 -35.75 36.13 0.93
C SER A 635 -35.22 35.09 -0.07
N MET A 636 -34.34 35.49 -0.99
CA MET A 636 -33.81 34.61 -2.02
C MET A 636 -32.52 35.19 -2.61
N ASN A 637 -31.52 34.33 -2.83
CA ASN A 637 -30.23 34.72 -3.40
C ASN A 637 -29.56 35.87 -2.61
N TYR A 638 -29.62 35.78 -1.28
CA TYR A 638 -29.03 36.76 -0.37
C TYR A 638 -28.36 36.06 0.81
N ASP A 639 -27.05 36.27 0.92
CA ASP A 639 -26.26 35.85 2.06
C ASP A 639 -26.32 36.93 3.14
N SER A 640 -27.15 36.70 4.15
CA SER A 640 -27.30 37.62 5.28
C SER A 640 -26.09 37.70 6.21
N PHE A 641 -25.18 36.71 6.18
CA PHE A 641 -23.96 36.73 6.97
C PHE A 641 -22.93 37.67 6.35
N ASN A 642 -22.74 37.57 5.03
CA ASN A 642 -21.81 38.42 4.29
C ASN A 642 -22.43 39.74 3.80
N ASN A 643 -23.76 39.89 3.91
CA ASN A 643 -24.55 41.01 3.38
C ASN A 643 -24.41 41.19 1.86
N GLU A 644 -24.39 40.08 1.13
CA GLU A 644 -24.14 40.05 -0.31
C GLU A 644 -25.23 39.29 -1.06
N PHE A 645 -25.55 39.73 -2.27
CA PHE A 645 -26.44 39.00 -3.16
C PHE A 645 -25.68 37.91 -3.89
N THR A 646 -26.29 36.74 -4.00
CA THR A 646 -25.75 35.57 -4.68
C THR A 646 -26.54 35.25 -5.95
N THR A 647 -26.21 34.15 -6.62
CA THR A 647 -27.00 33.58 -7.71
C THR A 647 -27.18 32.08 -7.46
N GLY A 648 -28.07 31.46 -8.22
CA GLY A 648 -28.28 30.01 -8.25
C GLY A 648 -29.73 29.61 -7.98
N ALA A 649 -30.39 30.27 -7.00
CA ALA A 649 -31.78 29.92 -6.70
C ALA A 649 -32.72 30.45 -7.78
N SER A 650 -33.78 29.69 -8.08
CA SER A 650 -34.84 30.10 -9.01
C SER A 650 -36.21 29.61 -8.56
N LEU A 651 -37.26 30.32 -8.99
CA LEU A 651 -38.64 29.87 -8.79
C LEU A 651 -39.18 29.28 -10.08
N CYS A 652 -39.56 28.02 -10.01
CA CYS A 652 -40.26 27.33 -11.07
C CYS A 652 -41.78 27.35 -10.83
N GLY A 653 -42.24 27.67 -9.62
CA GLY A 653 -43.65 27.84 -9.29
C GLY A 653 -44.06 29.31 -9.10
N GLN A 654 -44.74 29.62 -8.00
CA GLN A 654 -45.20 30.98 -7.69
C GLN A 654 -45.00 31.32 -6.21
N LEU A 655 -44.61 32.57 -5.94
CA LEU A 655 -44.56 33.15 -4.60
C LEU A 655 -45.82 33.98 -4.35
N ARG A 656 -46.55 33.66 -3.28
CA ARG A 656 -47.78 34.35 -2.89
C ARG A 656 -47.60 34.96 -1.50
N LEU A 657 -47.74 36.28 -1.41
CA LEU A 657 -47.59 37.06 -0.20
C LEU A 657 -48.98 37.44 0.30
N ALA A 658 -49.33 37.05 1.52
CA ALA A 658 -50.60 37.39 2.14
C ALA A 658 -50.55 38.74 2.88
N ASP A 659 -51.70 39.18 3.40
CA ASP A 659 -51.81 40.40 4.18
C ASP A 659 -50.90 40.36 5.42
N GLY A 660 -49.97 41.30 5.52
CA GLY A 660 -48.94 41.39 6.56
C GLY A 660 -47.66 40.61 6.28
N ALA A 661 -47.48 40.02 5.09
CA ALA A 661 -46.24 39.34 4.71
C ALA A 661 -45.10 40.34 4.41
N VAL A 662 -43.86 39.85 4.53
CA VAL A 662 -42.64 40.62 4.25
C VAL A 662 -41.81 39.95 3.15
N LEU A 663 -41.41 40.75 2.15
CA LEU A 663 -40.42 40.38 1.14
C LEU A 663 -39.14 41.19 1.38
N GLU A 664 -38.03 40.53 1.63
CA GLU A 664 -36.80 41.18 2.11
C GLU A 664 -35.57 40.66 1.37
N ASN A 665 -34.73 41.57 0.86
CA ASN A 665 -33.44 41.26 0.24
C ASN A 665 -33.49 40.03 -0.67
N ALA A 666 -34.14 40.16 -1.82
CA ALA A 666 -34.46 39.01 -2.66
C ALA A 666 -34.15 39.29 -4.14
N ALA A 667 -33.29 38.48 -4.74
CA ALA A 667 -33.08 38.43 -6.18
C ALA A 667 -33.83 37.21 -6.75
N ILE A 668 -35.08 37.45 -7.15
CA ILE A 668 -36.03 36.45 -7.61
C ILE A 668 -36.04 36.45 -9.13
N TYR A 669 -35.77 35.31 -9.74
CA TYR A 669 -36.00 35.10 -11.16
C TYR A 669 -36.67 33.75 -11.36
N SER A 670 -37.59 33.75 -12.32
CA SER A 670 -38.43 32.60 -12.63
C SER A 670 -37.82 31.74 -13.74
N HIS A 671 -38.02 30.44 -13.62
CA HIS A 671 -37.79 29.43 -14.66
C HIS A 671 -39.05 28.57 -14.85
N ALA A 672 -40.23 29.18 -14.66
CA ALA A 672 -41.51 28.46 -14.71
C ALA A 672 -41.79 27.79 -16.07
N ASN A 673 -41.31 28.36 -17.18
CA ASN A 673 -41.46 27.89 -18.54
C ASN A 673 -40.26 27.04 -19.03
N TYR A 674 -39.23 26.88 -18.21
CA TYR A 674 -38.05 26.07 -18.50
C TYR A 674 -37.58 25.28 -17.27
N LEU A 675 -38.12 24.07 -17.08
CA LEU A 675 -37.65 23.14 -16.06
C LEU A 675 -36.27 22.57 -16.36
N ALA A 676 -35.41 22.57 -15.35
CA ALA A 676 -34.09 21.94 -15.39
C ALA A 676 -34.16 20.41 -15.63
N ASN A 677 -35.23 19.73 -15.19
CA ASN A 677 -35.43 18.29 -15.40
C ASN A 677 -35.97 17.92 -16.80
N GLY A 678 -36.33 18.92 -17.62
CA GLY A 678 -36.64 18.75 -19.05
C GLY A 678 -38.03 18.22 -19.42
N ASP A 679 -38.90 17.83 -18.47
CA ASP A 679 -40.29 17.45 -18.80
C ASP A 679 -41.21 18.68 -18.83
N LEU A 680 -41.28 19.31 -20.00
CA LEU A 680 -42.04 20.55 -20.23
C LEU A 680 -43.46 20.29 -20.75
N THR A 681 -43.91 19.03 -20.84
CA THR A 681 -45.11 18.69 -21.62
C THR A 681 -46.41 19.30 -21.09
N ASP A 682 -46.42 19.78 -19.85
CA ASP A 682 -47.56 20.46 -19.24
C ASP A 682 -47.25 21.83 -18.63
N ARG A 683 -46.05 22.38 -18.91
CA ARG A 683 -45.53 23.55 -18.19
C ARG A 683 -45.35 24.76 -19.08
N THR A 684 -46.39 25.58 -19.10
CA THR A 684 -46.35 26.92 -19.67
C THR A 684 -47.27 27.82 -18.86
N THR A 685 -46.75 28.95 -18.39
CA THR A 685 -47.47 29.90 -17.55
C THR A 685 -47.02 31.33 -17.84
N SER A 686 -47.99 32.23 -17.83
CA SER A 686 -47.79 33.68 -17.78
C SER A 686 -48.28 34.28 -16.45
N GLU A 687 -48.73 33.43 -15.51
CA GLU A 687 -49.11 33.83 -14.16
C GLU A 687 -47.96 34.57 -13.46
N PRO A 688 -48.24 35.61 -12.67
CA PRO A 688 -47.20 36.41 -12.03
C PRO A 688 -46.23 35.56 -11.21
N VAL A 689 -44.93 35.87 -11.25
CA VAL A 689 -43.92 35.21 -10.39
C VAL A 689 -44.24 35.43 -8.92
N VAL A 690 -44.58 36.68 -8.59
CA VAL A 690 -44.95 37.12 -7.24
C VAL A 690 -46.34 37.74 -7.26
N VAL A 691 -47.20 37.31 -6.33
CA VAL A 691 -48.52 37.92 -6.09
C VAL A 691 -48.56 38.50 -4.68
N ALA A 692 -48.73 39.81 -4.57
CA ALA A 692 -48.88 40.52 -3.30
C ALA A 692 -50.37 40.79 -3.01
N ASN A 693 -50.96 40.01 -2.10
CA ASN A 693 -52.36 40.13 -1.69
C ASN A 693 -52.47 40.84 -0.33
N GLY A 694 -53.28 41.90 -0.26
CA GLY A 694 -53.46 42.68 0.97
C GLY A 694 -52.31 43.67 1.19
N ASN A 695 -51.93 43.90 2.45
CA ASN A 695 -50.88 44.84 2.83
C ASN A 695 -49.53 44.12 2.98
N VAL A 696 -48.65 44.24 1.99
CA VAL A 696 -47.34 43.59 1.95
C VAL A 696 -46.22 44.62 2.14
N THR A 697 -45.18 44.27 2.90
CA THR A 697 -44.01 45.13 3.10
C THR A 697 -42.80 44.62 2.33
N VAL A 698 -42.13 45.50 1.60
CA VAL A 698 -40.84 45.24 0.95
C VAL A 698 -39.73 45.94 1.71
N LYS A 699 -38.61 45.24 1.96
CA LYS A 699 -37.43 45.75 2.68
C LYS A 699 -36.15 45.52 1.90
N GLY A 700 -35.23 46.48 2.01
CA GLY A 700 -33.92 46.39 1.37
C GLY A 700 -34.02 46.38 -0.16
N THR A 701 -33.19 45.57 -0.82
CA THR A 701 -33.23 45.48 -2.29
C THR A 701 -33.96 44.22 -2.74
N VAL A 702 -35.01 44.38 -3.55
CA VAL A 702 -35.76 43.26 -4.13
C VAL A 702 -35.79 43.43 -5.64
N ALA A 703 -35.37 42.39 -6.36
CA ALA A 703 -35.46 42.29 -7.81
C ALA A 703 -36.30 41.06 -8.18
N ILE A 704 -37.24 41.23 -9.11
CA ILE A 704 -38.13 40.17 -9.59
C ILE A 704 -38.07 40.15 -11.12
N LEU A 705 -37.80 38.99 -11.71
CA LEU A 705 -37.78 38.78 -13.16
C LEU A 705 -38.74 37.65 -13.55
N GLY A 706 -39.71 37.98 -14.41
CA GLY A 706 -40.54 36.99 -15.10
C GLY A 706 -39.72 36.12 -16.04
N ASP A 707 -40.14 34.87 -16.21
CA ASP A 707 -39.52 33.96 -17.17
C ASP A 707 -39.90 34.32 -18.63
N ASP A 708 -39.09 33.89 -19.60
CA ASP A 708 -39.39 34.06 -21.03
C ASP A 708 -40.71 33.36 -21.40
N SER A 709 -41.31 33.79 -22.49
CA SER A 709 -42.54 33.24 -23.02
C SER A 709 -42.37 31.76 -23.37
N GLY A 710 -43.10 30.89 -22.67
CA GLY A 710 -43.26 29.48 -23.07
C GLY A 710 -44.28 29.29 -24.21
N SER A 711 -45.11 30.28 -24.52
CA SER A 711 -46.12 30.21 -25.58
C SER A 711 -46.39 31.53 -26.27
N ASP A 712 -47.14 32.43 -25.65
CA ASP A 712 -47.68 33.65 -26.28
C ASP A 712 -47.05 34.94 -25.73
N ILE A 713 -46.86 35.02 -24.41
CA ILE A 713 -46.37 36.21 -23.69
C ILE A 713 -45.42 35.82 -22.57
N GLY A 714 -44.37 36.61 -22.37
CA GLY A 714 -43.47 36.51 -21.23
C GLY A 714 -44.21 36.67 -19.90
N GLN A 715 -43.67 36.07 -18.85
CA GLN A 715 -44.34 36.03 -17.56
C GLN A 715 -44.40 37.41 -16.90
N THR A 716 -45.48 37.70 -16.19
CA THR A 716 -45.53 38.92 -15.37
C THR A 716 -44.63 38.78 -14.14
N ALA A 717 -43.83 39.79 -13.79
CA ALA A 717 -42.98 39.70 -12.59
C ALA A 717 -43.81 39.79 -11.30
N LEU A 718 -44.61 40.84 -11.16
CA LEU A 718 -45.32 41.16 -9.92
C LEU A 718 -46.77 41.55 -10.18
N CYS A 719 -47.71 40.93 -9.48
CA CYS A 719 -49.08 41.41 -9.36
C CYS A 719 -49.31 41.99 -7.96
N VAL A 720 -49.87 43.20 -7.88
CA VAL A 720 -50.24 43.85 -6.62
C VAL A 720 -51.76 43.93 -6.53
N ASN A 721 -52.28 43.28 -5.49
CA ASN A 721 -53.70 43.21 -5.17
C ASN A 721 -53.93 43.66 -3.71
N GLY A 722 -53.89 44.96 -3.48
CA GLY A 722 -53.90 45.59 -2.16
C GLY A 722 -52.89 46.73 -2.07
N THR A 723 -52.14 46.79 -0.97
CA THR A 723 -51.10 47.81 -0.74
C THR A 723 -49.75 47.14 -0.61
N LEU A 724 -48.79 47.52 -1.45
CA LEU A 724 -47.38 47.15 -1.29
C LEU A 724 -46.60 48.37 -0.79
N THR A 725 -45.93 48.25 0.35
CA THR A 725 -45.20 49.36 0.98
C THR A 725 -43.69 49.11 0.94
N LEU A 726 -42.95 50.06 0.37
CA LEU A 726 -41.50 50.13 0.46
C LEU A 726 -41.13 50.70 1.84
N ALA A 727 -40.52 49.89 2.69
CA ALA A 727 -40.45 50.13 4.14
C ALA A 727 -39.67 51.40 4.52
N ASP A 728 -38.64 51.75 3.76
CA ASP A 728 -37.76 52.87 4.05
C ASP A 728 -37.20 53.52 2.77
N LYS A 729 -36.46 54.62 2.95
CA LYS A 729 -35.86 55.40 1.87
C LYS A 729 -34.79 54.67 1.05
N ASP A 730 -34.18 53.64 1.63
CA ASP A 730 -33.09 52.88 1.02
C ASP A 730 -33.64 51.60 0.34
N THR A 731 -34.91 51.30 0.56
CA THR A 731 -35.64 50.19 -0.08
C THR A 731 -35.77 50.42 -1.58
N THR A 732 -35.36 49.42 -2.36
CA THR A 732 -35.47 49.42 -3.83
C THR A 732 -36.20 48.17 -4.29
N LEU A 733 -37.29 48.35 -5.03
CA LEU A 733 -38.01 47.27 -5.71
C LEU A 733 -37.80 47.41 -7.22
N VAL A 734 -37.31 46.34 -7.85
CA VAL A 734 -37.11 46.24 -9.30
C VAL A 734 -37.95 45.08 -9.83
N ALA A 735 -38.78 45.33 -10.83
CA ALA A 735 -39.56 44.31 -11.51
C ALA A 735 -39.27 44.32 -13.02
N TYR A 736 -39.10 43.14 -13.60
CA TYR A 736 -38.90 42.92 -15.02
C TYR A 736 -39.95 41.98 -15.57
N GLY A 737 -40.65 42.41 -16.61
CA GLY A 737 -41.47 41.51 -17.40
C GLY A 737 -40.60 40.45 -18.07
N GLY A 738 -41.11 39.23 -18.18
CA GLY A 738 -40.42 38.15 -18.85
C GLY A 738 -40.20 38.43 -20.33
N SER A 739 -39.08 37.95 -20.86
CA SER A 739 -38.73 38.08 -22.27
C SER A 739 -39.77 37.41 -23.18
N GLY A 740 -39.82 37.84 -24.45
CA GLY A 740 -40.49 37.14 -25.55
C GLY A 740 -39.51 36.91 -26.70
N LYS A 741 -38.23 36.68 -26.40
CA LYS A 741 -37.14 36.47 -27.37
C LYS A 741 -36.88 35.01 -27.70
N THR A 742 -37.24 34.08 -26.81
CA THR A 742 -36.98 32.64 -27.03
C THR A 742 -37.78 32.12 -28.22
N LEU A 743 -39.04 32.55 -28.36
CA LEU A 743 -39.89 32.26 -29.51
C LEU A 743 -39.98 33.50 -30.41
N LEU A 744 -40.02 33.29 -31.74
CA LEU A 744 -39.85 34.37 -32.71
C LEU A 744 -40.88 35.51 -32.54
N ASP A 745 -42.16 35.18 -32.41
CA ASP A 745 -43.27 36.13 -32.51
C ASP A 745 -43.96 36.41 -31.16
N THR A 746 -43.36 35.99 -30.03
CA THR A 746 -43.94 36.16 -28.69
C THR A 746 -43.81 37.56 -28.13
N HIS A 747 -44.74 37.90 -27.25
CA HIS A 747 -44.81 39.22 -26.62
C HIS A 747 -44.03 39.27 -25.31
N GLY A 748 -43.54 40.45 -24.96
CA GLY A 748 -42.88 40.69 -23.69
C GLY A 748 -43.90 40.75 -22.55
N GLY A 749 -43.52 40.22 -21.40
CA GLY A 749 -44.33 40.27 -20.19
C GLY A 749 -44.48 41.68 -19.62
N THR A 750 -45.54 41.90 -18.85
CA THR A 750 -45.68 43.12 -18.04
C THR A 750 -44.79 43.00 -16.80
N ALA A 751 -44.09 44.07 -16.40
CA ALA A 751 -43.29 44.04 -15.18
C ALA A 751 -44.16 44.02 -13.91
N ILE A 752 -45.11 44.96 -13.82
CA ILE A 752 -46.04 45.06 -12.69
C ILE A 752 -47.48 45.18 -13.17
N ASP A 753 -48.36 44.33 -12.68
CA ASP A 753 -49.80 44.45 -12.83
C ASP A 753 -50.45 44.98 -11.55
N LEU A 754 -51.23 46.05 -11.65
CA LEU A 754 -51.96 46.66 -10.56
C LEU A 754 -53.46 46.40 -10.69
N THR A 755 -54.02 45.58 -9.79
CA THR A 755 -55.46 45.35 -9.76
C THR A 755 -56.22 46.62 -9.34
N GLU A 756 -57.54 46.63 -9.55
CA GLU A 756 -58.37 47.81 -9.31
C GLU A 756 -58.32 48.26 -7.84
N GLY A 757 -57.85 49.50 -7.62
CA GLY A 757 -57.74 50.12 -6.31
C GLY A 757 -56.42 49.82 -5.57
N SER A 758 -55.52 49.04 -6.18
CA SER A 758 -54.23 48.67 -5.59
C SER A 758 -53.23 49.82 -5.59
N GLN A 759 -52.28 49.77 -4.64
CA GLN A 759 -51.31 50.83 -4.42
C GLN A 759 -49.90 50.31 -4.15
N ILE A 760 -48.89 50.97 -4.69
CA ILE A 760 -47.49 50.84 -4.27
C ILE A 760 -47.08 52.14 -3.58
N THR A 761 -46.60 52.09 -2.35
CA THR A 761 -46.38 53.28 -1.50
C THR A 761 -45.01 53.25 -0.80
N GLY A 762 -44.55 54.39 -0.28
CA GLY A 762 -43.40 54.47 0.64
C GLY A 762 -42.22 55.30 0.12
N ASP A 763 -41.23 55.58 0.98
CA ASP A 763 -40.14 56.50 0.65
C ASP A 763 -39.03 55.90 -0.23
N GLY A 764 -39.18 54.63 -0.62
CA GLY A 764 -38.22 53.90 -1.45
C GLY A 764 -38.27 54.23 -2.94
N LYS A 765 -37.51 53.44 -3.71
CA LYS A 765 -37.41 53.50 -5.17
C LYS A 765 -38.12 52.31 -5.82
N LEU A 766 -39.01 52.59 -6.76
CA LEU A 766 -39.63 51.60 -7.63
C LEU A 766 -39.00 51.65 -9.03
N VAL A 767 -38.68 50.48 -9.60
CA VAL A 767 -38.21 50.31 -10.98
C VAL A 767 -39.05 49.22 -11.64
N ALA A 768 -39.62 49.51 -12.80
CA ALA A 768 -40.41 48.56 -13.58
C ALA A 768 -40.00 48.65 -15.05
N ILE A 769 -39.60 47.52 -15.62
CA ILE A 769 -39.12 47.43 -17.00
C ILE A 769 -39.86 46.30 -17.71
N GLY A 770 -40.50 46.59 -18.84
CA GLY A 770 -41.21 45.57 -19.61
C GLY A 770 -40.29 44.52 -20.22
N GLY A 771 -40.83 43.35 -20.55
CA GLY A 771 -40.08 42.27 -21.17
C GLY A 771 -39.65 42.58 -22.61
N ASP A 772 -38.40 42.28 -22.94
CA ASP A 772 -37.84 42.46 -24.27
C ASP A 772 -38.30 41.39 -25.26
N VAL A 773 -38.26 41.71 -26.55
CA VAL A 773 -38.80 40.86 -27.61
C VAL A 773 -37.92 40.82 -28.83
N LEU A 774 -38.14 39.82 -29.68
CA LEU A 774 -37.55 39.76 -31.02
C LEU A 774 -38.48 40.37 -32.06
N TRP A 775 -39.68 39.80 -32.26
CA TRP A 775 -40.65 40.28 -33.25
C TRP A 775 -42.06 40.55 -32.72
N GLY A 776 -42.38 40.17 -31.48
CA GLY A 776 -43.67 40.48 -30.85
C GLY A 776 -43.73 41.89 -30.25
N ASN A 777 -44.82 42.19 -29.54
CA ASN A 777 -45.01 43.47 -28.84
C ASN A 777 -44.10 43.54 -27.61
N GLY A 778 -43.48 44.71 -27.40
CA GLY A 778 -42.69 44.96 -26.20
C GLY A 778 -43.56 44.90 -24.95
N GLY A 779 -43.02 44.35 -23.87
CA GLY A 779 -43.72 44.31 -22.59
C GLY A 779 -43.93 45.69 -21.97
N ASN A 780 -45.00 45.86 -21.21
CA ASN A 780 -45.28 47.09 -20.47
C ASN A 780 -44.49 47.12 -19.15
N ALA A 781 -44.07 48.30 -18.70
CA ALA A 781 -43.53 48.45 -17.34
C ALA A 781 -44.62 48.23 -16.29
N VAL A 782 -45.73 48.95 -16.41
CA VAL A 782 -46.87 48.82 -15.49
C VAL A 782 -48.18 48.76 -16.25
N SER A 783 -49.03 47.83 -15.90
CA SER A 783 -50.40 47.71 -16.42
C SER A 783 -51.44 47.80 -15.29
N GLY A 784 -52.70 48.16 -15.62
CA GLY A 784 -53.84 48.01 -14.72
C GLY A 784 -54.50 49.30 -14.22
N LYS A 785 -55.01 49.31 -12.98
CA LYS A 785 -55.80 50.41 -12.40
C LYS A 785 -55.45 50.67 -10.92
N GLY A 786 -54.33 51.35 -10.67
CA GLY A 786 -53.85 51.59 -9.32
C GLY A 786 -53.14 52.92 -9.11
N THR A 787 -52.48 53.07 -7.96
CA THR A 787 -51.66 54.24 -7.64
C THR A 787 -50.24 53.83 -7.25
N ILE A 788 -49.24 54.50 -7.81
CA ILE A 788 -47.85 54.43 -7.36
C ILE A 788 -47.55 55.74 -6.64
N ALA A 789 -47.25 55.68 -5.35
CA ALA A 789 -46.93 56.82 -4.49
C ALA A 789 -45.61 56.58 -3.74
N THR A 790 -44.50 56.57 -4.50
CA THR A 790 -43.14 56.37 -3.96
C THR A 790 -42.29 57.64 -4.06
N LYS A 791 -41.16 57.72 -3.35
CA LYS A 791 -40.24 58.86 -3.48
C LYS A 791 -39.65 58.95 -4.89
N LYS A 792 -39.20 57.81 -5.42
CA LYS A 792 -38.57 57.67 -6.74
C LYS A 792 -39.25 56.56 -7.54
N VAL A 793 -39.44 56.79 -8.83
CA VAL A 793 -39.99 55.79 -9.75
C VAL A 793 -39.30 55.84 -11.12
N PHE A 794 -38.99 54.67 -11.67
CA PHE A 794 -38.45 54.47 -13.01
C PHE A 794 -39.32 53.46 -13.75
N LEU A 795 -40.08 53.90 -14.75
CA LEU A 795 -40.97 53.07 -15.57
C LEU A 795 -40.50 53.11 -17.01
N GLN A 796 -40.19 51.95 -17.59
CA GLN A 796 -39.68 51.82 -18.95
C GLN A 796 -40.36 50.68 -19.71
N GLY A 797 -41.13 51.01 -20.75
CA GLY A 797 -41.63 50.01 -21.69
C GLY A 797 -40.51 49.38 -22.53
N ALA A 798 -40.72 48.17 -23.04
CA ALA A 798 -39.69 47.47 -23.81
C ALA A 798 -39.66 47.84 -25.30
N THR A 799 -38.48 47.73 -25.90
CA THR A 799 -38.25 47.96 -27.33
C THR A 799 -38.99 46.94 -28.19
N ALA A 800 -39.52 47.36 -29.34
CA ALA A 800 -40.13 46.47 -30.34
C ALA A 800 -39.68 46.78 -31.77
N ASN A 801 -39.91 45.83 -32.70
CA ASN A 801 -39.44 45.94 -34.07
C ASN A 801 -40.52 46.41 -35.06
N THR A 802 -40.24 47.50 -35.77
CA THR A 802 -41.14 48.08 -36.80
C THR A 802 -41.44 47.12 -37.96
N SER A 803 -40.51 46.23 -38.29
CA SER A 803 -40.59 45.34 -39.48
C SER A 803 -41.72 44.32 -39.40
N LYS A 804 -42.31 44.11 -38.21
CA LYS A 804 -43.34 43.09 -37.94
C LYS A 804 -44.67 43.66 -37.45
N LYS A 805 -44.84 44.99 -37.51
CA LYS A 805 -46.00 45.71 -36.97
C LYS A 805 -46.21 45.48 -35.46
N ALA A 806 -45.14 45.16 -34.74
CA ALA A 806 -45.16 45.14 -33.29
C ALA A 806 -45.25 46.57 -32.74
N GLU A 807 -45.78 46.70 -31.53
CA GLU A 807 -45.80 47.94 -30.78
C GLU A 807 -44.78 47.88 -29.65
N ALA A 808 -44.08 48.99 -29.41
CA ALA A 808 -43.25 49.12 -28.23
C ALA A 808 -44.11 49.08 -26.98
N GLY A 809 -43.56 48.50 -25.91
CA GLY A 809 -44.25 48.44 -24.64
C GLY A 809 -44.45 49.83 -24.04
N LYS A 810 -45.48 50.01 -23.22
CA LYS A 810 -45.75 51.29 -22.56
C LYS A 810 -45.09 51.37 -21.20
N ALA A 811 -44.72 52.58 -20.78
CA ALA A 811 -44.37 52.84 -19.39
C ALA A 811 -45.57 52.56 -18.46
N ILE A 812 -46.76 52.97 -18.92
CA ILE A 812 -48.03 52.84 -18.22
C ILE A 812 -49.11 52.42 -19.22
N ASP A 813 -49.73 51.27 -19.00
CA ASP A 813 -50.91 50.80 -19.74
C ASP A 813 -52.13 50.72 -18.81
N GLY A 814 -53.19 51.45 -19.13
CA GLY A 814 -54.38 51.56 -18.27
C GLY A 814 -54.40 52.81 -17.39
N ASN A 815 -55.16 52.75 -16.28
CA ASN A 815 -55.45 53.91 -15.42
C ASN A 815 -54.58 53.88 -14.15
N VAL A 816 -53.26 53.97 -14.31
CA VAL A 816 -52.32 54.03 -13.19
C VAL A 816 -51.93 55.48 -12.89
N LYS A 817 -52.12 55.91 -11.64
CA LYS A 817 -51.71 57.24 -11.17
C LYS A 817 -50.33 57.19 -10.54
N VAL A 818 -49.40 58.04 -10.98
CA VAL A 818 -48.05 58.14 -10.40
C VAL A 818 -47.92 59.44 -9.59
N ILE A 819 -47.51 59.32 -8.33
CA ILE A 819 -47.33 60.38 -7.35
C ILE A 819 -45.93 60.26 -6.75
N SER A 820 -44.92 60.71 -7.49
CA SER A 820 -43.52 60.61 -7.07
C SER A 820 -42.77 61.93 -7.20
N SER A 821 -41.89 62.20 -6.24
CA SER A 821 -41.06 63.40 -6.25
C SER A 821 -39.95 63.35 -7.30
N SER A 822 -39.51 62.16 -7.70
CA SER A 822 -38.59 61.99 -8.82
C SER A 822 -39.05 60.86 -9.74
N THR A 823 -39.06 61.11 -11.04
CA THR A 823 -39.62 60.17 -12.03
C THR A 823 -38.69 59.98 -13.24
N HIS A 824 -38.73 58.79 -13.81
CA HIS A 824 -38.44 58.47 -15.22
C HIS A 824 -39.65 57.66 -15.72
N ILE A 825 -40.31 58.10 -16.78
CA ILE A 825 -41.50 57.43 -17.33
C ILE A 825 -41.41 57.55 -18.85
N GLU A 826 -40.99 56.47 -19.50
CA GLU A 826 -40.80 56.44 -20.95
C GLU A 826 -41.32 55.12 -21.54
N ASP A 827 -42.05 55.24 -22.65
CA ASP A 827 -42.42 54.07 -23.44
C ASP A 827 -41.17 53.44 -24.06
N GLY A 828 -41.31 52.19 -24.50
CA GLY A 828 -40.26 51.50 -25.22
C GLY A 828 -39.95 52.14 -26.57
N THR A 829 -38.80 51.76 -27.11
CA THR A 829 -38.36 52.30 -28.40
C THR A 829 -38.82 51.43 -29.56
N MET A 830 -38.95 52.04 -30.74
CA MET A 830 -39.16 51.29 -31.98
C MET A 830 -37.85 51.22 -32.75
N ILE A 831 -37.40 50.01 -33.10
CA ILE A 831 -36.19 49.78 -33.89
C ILE A 831 -36.50 49.16 -35.26
N SER A 832 -35.56 49.28 -36.19
CA SER A 832 -35.70 48.73 -37.54
C SER A 832 -34.74 47.57 -37.80
N GLY A 833 -35.24 46.48 -38.39
CA GLY A 833 -34.42 45.35 -38.82
C GLY A 833 -33.52 44.76 -37.72
N ALA A 834 -32.19 44.89 -37.90
CA ALA A 834 -31.14 44.29 -37.06
C ALA A 834 -30.41 45.33 -36.17
N GLU A 835 -31.01 46.49 -35.91
CA GLU A 835 -30.48 47.45 -34.96
C GLU A 835 -30.37 46.84 -33.55
N ASN A 836 -29.35 47.25 -32.80
CA ASN A 836 -29.22 46.85 -31.40
C ASN A 836 -30.30 47.53 -30.55
N ASP A 837 -30.81 46.80 -29.56
CA ASP A 837 -31.75 47.36 -28.60
C ASP A 837 -31.09 48.49 -27.78
N PRO A 838 -31.55 49.76 -27.88
CA PRO A 838 -30.98 50.86 -27.11
C PRO A 838 -31.21 50.72 -25.59
N LEU A 839 -32.14 49.86 -25.17
CA LEU A 839 -32.44 49.57 -23.77
C LEU A 839 -31.68 48.35 -23.23
N ALA A 840 -30.78 47.73 -24.03
CA ALA A 840 -30.06 46.52 -23.67
C ALA A 840 -29.34 46.60 -22.31
N ASP A 841 -28.81 47.79 -21.97
CA ASP A 841 -28.09 48.08 -20.73
C ASP A 841 -28.98 48.11 -19.46
N LEU A 842 -30.32 48.12 -19.62
CA LEU A 842 -31.27 48.15 -18.51
C LEU A 842 -31.69 46.75 -18.06
N TYR A 843 -31.60 45.75 -18.93
CA TYR A 843 -32.06 44.39 -18.63
C TYR A 843 -31.11 43.65 -17.70
N TRP A 844 -31.70 42.90 -16.79
CA TRP A 844 -30.97 42.09 -15.84
C TRP A 844 -30.56 40.77 -16.46
N LYS A 845 -29.25 40.50 -16.50
CA LYS A 845 -28.69 39.19 -16.82
C LYS A 845 -28.73 38.30 -15.58
N ALA A 846 -29.93 37.90 -15.16
CA ALA A 846 -30.12 37.04 -13.98
C ALA A 846 -29.35 35.72 -14.10
N GLY A 847 -28.93 35.17 -12.97
CA GLY A 847 -28.04 34.00 -12.90
C GLY A 847 -26.56 34.28 -13.21
N ILE A 848 -26.26 35.32 -14.00
CA ILE A 848 -24.89 35.81 -14.24
C ILE A 848 -24.54 36.93 -13.26
N ASN A 849 -25.42 37.93 -13.16
CA ASN A 849 -25.27 39.04 -12.23
C ASN A 849 -26.23 38.83 -11.05
N ALA A 850 -25.72 38.94 -9.82
CA ALA A 850 -26.54 38.79 -8.61
C ALA A 850 -27.64 39.86 -8.48
N LEU A 851 -27.42 41.05 -9.03
CA LEU A 851 -28.37 42.16 -9.03
C LEU A 851 -28.52 42.80 -10.42
N PRO A 852 -29.64 43.48 -10.68
CA PRO A 852 -29.80 44.35 -11.85
C PRO A 852 -28.85 45.56 -11.79
N PRO A 853 -28.62 46.27 -12.91
CA PRO A 853 -27.75 47.44 -12.96
C PRO A 853 -28.39 48.67 -12.30
N LEU A 854 -28.47 48.67 -10.96
CA LEU A 854 -29.20 49.64 -10.13
C LEU A 854 -28.81 51.10 -10.41
N GLU A 855 -27.56 51.33 -10.78
CA GLU A 855 -26.98 52.63 -11.12
C GLU A 855 -27.53 53.23 -12.42
N LYS A 856 -28.08 52.41 -13.32
CA LYS A 856 -28.65 52.85 -14.60
C LYS A 856 -30.06 53.44 -14.43
N PHE A 857 -30.77 53.11 -13.36
CA PHE A 857 -32.15 53.56 -13.14
C PHE A 857 -32.18 54.98 -12.54
N THR A 858 -31.71 55.97 -13.29
CA THR A 858 -31.68 57.37 -12.85
C THR A 858 -33.06 58.03 -12.98
N THR A 859 -33.41 58.92 -12.05
CA THR A 859 -34.70 59.63 -12.04
C THR A 859 -34.47 61.13 -11.95
N THR A 860 -35.35 61.94 -12.55
CA THR A 860 -35.27 63.40 -12.48
C THR A 860 -36.20 63.93 -11.39
N ASP A 861 -35.74 64.89 -10.59
CA ASP A 861 -36.58 65.56 -9.59
C ASP A 861 -37.65 66.40 -10.29
N ASN A 862 -38.91 66.20 -9.92
CA ASN A 862 -40.07 66.88 -10.49
C ASN A 862 -40.25 68.29 -9.94
N GLY A 863 -39.34 68.77 -9.09
CA GLY A 863 -39.37 70.11 -8.49
C GLY A 863 -40.50 70.31 -7.48
N ASN A 864 -41.26 69.24 -7.21
CA ASN A 864 -42.38 69.23 -6.30
C ASN A 864 -41.92 68.63 -4.96
N ASN A 865 -40.89 69.26 -4.38
CA ASN A 865 -40.48 68.95 -3.02
C ASN A 865 -41.47 69.66 -2.09
N GLY A 866 -42.63 69.03 -1.89
CA GLY A 866 -43.59 69.44 -0.88
C GLY A 866 -42.89 69.45 0.47
N SER A 867 -42.68 70.65 0.99
CA SER A 867 -42.25 70.89 2.37
C SER A 867 -43.08 70.03 3.32
N ASP A 868 -42.41 69.37 4.25
CA ASP A 868 -43.00 68.85 5.47
C ASP A 868 -43.99 69.86 6.04
N ASN A 869 -45.29 69.58 5.89
CA ASN A 869 -46.27 70.10 6.81
C ASN A 869 -47.45 69.13 6.85
N GLY A 870 -47.50 68.36 7.93
CA GLY A 870 -48.67 67.58 8.26
C GLY A 870 -49.86 68.50 8.44
N ASN A 871 -50.85 68.39 7.56
CA ASN A 871 -52.22 68.60 7.99
C ASN A 871 -53.20 67.82 7.10
N ASN A 872 -53.98 66.99 7.78
CA ASN A 872 -55.08 66.21 7.24
C ASN A 872 -56.19 67.15 6.77
N GLY A 873 -56.69 66.96 5.55
CA GLY A 873 -57.77 67.79 5.02
C GLY A 873 -58.31 67.29 3.69
N SER A 874 -59.36 66.46 3.77
CA SER A 874 -60.24 66.12 2.66
C SER A 874 -60.64 67.35 1.84
N ASN A 875 -60.55 67.28 0.51
CA ASN A 875 -61.71 67.62 -0.31
C ASN A 875 -61.70 67.04 -1.72
N ASN A 876 -62.90 66.65 -2.12
CA ASN A 876 -63.34 66.14 -3.40
C ASN A 876 -63.34 67.22 -4.49
N GLY A 877 -63.07 66.88 -5.75
CA GLY A 877 -63.00 67.85 -6.84
C GLY A 877 -62.88 67.23 -8.23
N ASN A 878 -64.00 67.20 -8.93
CA ASN A 878 -64.33 66.59 -10.20
C ASN A 878 -63.78 67.33 -11.45
N ASN A 879 -63.85 66.66 -12.61
CA ASN A 879 -63.82 67.17 -14.00
C ASN A 879 -62.44 67.61 -14.58
N GLY A 880 -62.06 67.34 -15.84
CA GLY A 880 -62.73 66.74 -16.99
C GLY A 880 -61.93 67.06 -18.28
N SER A 881 -61.86 66.07 -19.18
CA SER A 881 -61.88 66.13 -20.66
C SER A 881 -60.99 67.09 -21.50
N ASP A 882 -60.48 66.48 -22.59
CA ASP A 882 -60.24 66.99 -23.96
C ASP A 882 -58.80 67.28 -24.46
N ASN A 883 -58.21 66.24 -25.06
CA ASN A 883 -57.89 66.07 -26.49
C ASN A 883 -57.56 67.32 -27.35
N GLY A 884 -56.41 67.34 -28.04
CA GLY A 884 -56.10 68.40 -29.00
C GLY A 884 -54.73 68.36 -29.66
N ASN A 885 -54.66 67.60 -30.75
CA ASN A 885 -53.56 67.30 -31.66
C ASN A 885 -52.84 68.49 -32.35
N ASN A 886 -51.55 68.27 -32.66
CA ASN A 886 -50.83 68.59 -33.91
C ASN A 886 -50.03 69.91 -34.15
N SER A 887 -48.70 69.72 -34.26
CA SER A 887 -47.78 70.11 -35.36
C SER A 887 -47.17 71.53 -35.54
N ASN A 888 -45.83 71.50 -35.57
CA ASN A 888 -44.89 71.99 -36.59
C ASN A 888 -44.12 73.34 -36.43
N ASN A 889 -42.80 73.16 -36.25
CA ASN A 889 -41.65 73.71 -37.01
C ASN A 889 -41.33 75.22 -37.01
N GLY A 890 -40.07 75.54 -36.70
CA GLY A 890 -39.46 76.86 -36.91
C GLY A 890 -37.98 76.91 -36.49
N ASN A 891 -37.11 77.05 -37.49
CA ASN A 891 -35.65 76.87 -37.50
C ASN A 891 -34.83 78.13 -37.09
N SER A 892 -33.62 77.87 -36.55
CA SER A 892 -32.33 78.64 -36.53
C SER A 892 -32.24 80.12 -36.13
N GLY A 893 -31.21 80.44 -35.33
CA GLY A 893 -30.68 81.81 -35.15
C GLY A 893 -29.37 81.87 -34.35
N ASN A 894 -28.29 82.26 -35.03
CA ASN A 894 -26.86 82.16 -34.71
C ASN A 894 -26.26 83.22 -33.74
N ASN A 895 -25.23 82.83 -32.98
CA ASN A 895 -23.93 83.48 -32.69
C ASN A 895 -23.72 84.74 -31.78
N GLY A 896 -22.76 84.58 -30.83
CA GLY A 896 -21.69 85.53 -30.44
C GLY A 896 -21.96 86.49 -29.26
N ASN A 897 -21.01 86.90 -28.41
CA ASN A 897 -19.62 86.57 -28.08
C ASN A 897 -19.19 87.43 -26.85
N THR A 898 -18.16 86.97 -26.12
CA THR A 898 -17.12 87.74 -25.36
C THR A 898 -17.37 88.50 -24.04
N GLY A 899 -16.50 88.17 -23.05
CA GLY A 899 -15.70 89.12 -22.24
C GLY A 899 -15.90 89.06 -20.72
N ASN A 900 -15.30 88.14 -19.95
CA ASN A 900 -13.92 88.07 -19.42
C ASN A 900 -13.56 89.11 -18.30
N ASN A 901 -13.29 88.63 -17.07
CA ASN A 901 -11.93 88.53 -16.47
C ASN A 901 -11.92 88.75 -14.95
N GLY A 902 -11.09 87.98 -14.22
CA GLY A 902 -10.77 88.22 -12.81
C GLY A 902 -10.12 87.07 -12.04
N ASN A 903 -9.07 86.47 -12.57
CA ASN A 903 -8.25 85.39 -11.99
C ASN A 903 -7.21 85.89 -10.95
N SER A 904 -6.97 85.13 -9.86
CA SER A 904 -5.65 84.61 -9.41
C SER A 904 -5.81 83.99 -7.99
N GLY A 905 -5.11 82.94 -7.57
CA GLY A 905 -3.90 82.36 -8.11
C GLY A 905 -3.65 80.92 -7.63
N ASN A 906 -2.76 80.31 -8.38
CA ASN A 906 -2.32 78.92 -8.47
C ASN A 906 -1.37 78.51 -7.34
N ASN A 907 -1.28 77.20 -7.02
CA ASN A 907 -0.10 76.35 -7.34
C ASN A 907 0.07 75.16 -6.37
N GLY A 908 0.44 73.99 -6.92
CA GLY A 908 1.36 73.05 -6.25
C GLY A 908 0.85 71.64 -5.99
N ASN A 909 1.16 70.72 -6.92
CA ASN A 909 1.08 69.27 -6.76
C ASN A 909 2.31 68.70 -6.01
N THR A 910 2.18 67.42 -5.62
CA THR A 910 3.19 66.39 -5.27
C THR A 910 3.48 66.11 -3.79
N GLY A 911 3.44 64.82 -3.43
CA GLY A 911 4.25 64.28 -2.33
C GLY A 911 3.58 63.25 -1.43
N ASN A 912 3.63 61.97 -1.82
CA ASN A 912 3.43 60.81 -0.96
C ASN A 912 4.56 60.70 0.09
N ASN A 913 4.28 60.23 1.33
CA ASN A 913 5.03 59.18 2.09
C ASN A 913 4.80 59.21 3.63
N GLY A 914 4.28 58.11 4.18
CA GLY A 914 4.90 57.28 5.24
C GLY A 914 4.91 57.67 6.73
N ASN A 915 4.31 56.82 7.59
CA ASN A 915 4.95 56.11 8.73
C ASN A 915 3.96 55.08 9.35
N SER A 916 4.15 53.75 9.23
CA SER A 916 4.86 52.80 10.13
C SER A 916 4.43 52.85 11.61
N GLY A 917 4.07 51.79 12.34
CA GLY A 917 4.01 50.33 12.11
C GLY A 917 4.05 49.56 13.46
N ASN A 918 3.36 48.41 13.58
CA ASN A 918 3.80 47.14 14.24
C ASN A 918 2.60 46.15 14.28
N ASN A 919 2.52 45.12 13.42
CA ASN A 919 3.21 43.81 13.36
C ASN A 919 2.62 42.72 14.27
N GLY A 920 2.05 41.69 13.63
CA GLY A 920 1.43 40.51 14.23
C GLY A 920 1.04 39.44 13.21
N LYS A 921 1.97 39.10 12.31
CA LYS A 921 2.18 37.80 11.62
C LYS A 921 0.97 36.84 11.44
N THR A 922 0.35 36.83 10.26
CA THR A 922 -0.26 35.63 9.64
C THR A 922 0.08 35.57 8.15
N THR A 923 0.50 34.39 7.73
CA THR A 923 1.04 33.97 6.44
C THR A 923 0.06 34.16 5.28
N SER A 924 0.48 34.91 4.25
CA SER A 924 -0.18 35.04 2.97
C SER A 924 -0.02 33.77 2.13
N ALA A 925 -1.14 33.10 1.82
CA ALA A 925 -1.24 32.24 0.65
C ALA A 925 -1.78 33.08 -0.51
N THR A 926 -0.98 33.24 -1.55
CA THR A 926 -1.33 33.89 -2.81
C THR A 926 -2.45 33.08 -3.48
N LYS A 927 -3.72 33.48 -3.32
CA LYS A 927 -4.82 33.00 -4.18
C LYS A 927 -4.73 33.74 -5.50
N THR A 928 -4.12 33.08 -6.49
CA THR A 928 -4.31 33.39 -7.90
C THR A 928 -5.80 33.42 -8.19
N ALA A 929 -6.28 34.51 -8.79
CA ALA A 929 -7.66 34.67 -9.23
C ALA A 929 -8.09 33.47 -10.07
N ALA A 930 -9.04 32.68 -9.55
CA ALA A 930 -9.68 31.64 -10.31
C ALA A 930 -10.53 32.30 -11.39
N ASN A 931 -10.29 31.90 -12.65
CA ASN A 931 -11.19 32.18 -13.76
C ASN A 931 -12.59 31.70 -13.38
N VAL A 932 -13.50 32.64 -13.16
CA VAL A 932 -14.94 32.36 -13.05
C VAL A 932 -15.39 32.00 -14.46
N ASN A 933 -15.40 30.70 -14.76
CA ASN A 933 -16.07 30.19 -15.94
C ASN A 933 -17.57 30.33 -15.71
N SER A 934 -18.20 31.24 -16.44
CA SER A 934 -19.64 31.31 -16.62
C SER A 934 -20.18 29.93 -16.99
N VAL A 935 -21.29 29.53 -16.36
CA VAL A 935 -22.08 28.36 -16.76
C VAL A 935 -22.40 28.49 -18.25
N LYS A 936 -22.00 27.49 -19.04
CA LYS A 936 -22.53 27.33 -20.40
C LYS A 936 -23.96 26.82 -20.27
N THR A 937 -24.91 27.73 -20.17
CA THR A 937 -26.22 27.50 -20.78
C THR A 937 -25.99 27.39 -22.29
N GLY A 938 -26.74 26.53 -22.97
CA GLY A 938 -26.59 26.19 -24.39
C GLY A 938 -26.92 27.32 -25.36
N ASP A 939 -26.40 28.53 -25.13
CA ASP A 939 -26.63 29.69 -25.99
C ASP A 939 -25.52 29.81 -27.04
N THR A 940 -25.77 29.19 -28.19
CA THR A 940 -25.54 29.74 -29.55
C THR A 940 -25.69 28.61 -30.57
N ASN A 941 -26.94 28.27 -30.90
CA ASN A 941 -27.25 27.48 -32.08
C ASN A 941 -26.94 28.30 -33.35
N ASN A 942 -25.70 28.21 -33.82
CA ASN A 942 -25.34 28.70 -35.14
C ASN A 942 -25.79 27.65 -36.18
N VAL A 943 -27.09 27.64 -36.48
CA VAL A 943 -27.79 26.70 -37.40
C VAL A 943 -27.11 26.63 -38.79
N LEU A 944 -26.37 27.67 -39.18
CA LEU A 944 -25.62 27.73 -40.44
C LEU A 944 -24.36 26.84 -40.48
N LEU A 945 -23.75 26.51 -39.33
CA LEU A 945 -22.54 25.69 -39.28
C LEU A 945 -22.85 24.19 -39.45
N TRP A 946 -23.99 23.74 -38.91
CA TRP A 946 -24.45 22.34 -39.01
C TRP A 946 -24.93 21.97 -40.42
N ALA A 947 -25.52 22.91 -41.17
CA ALA A 947 -25.89 22.69 -42.57
C ALA A 947 -24.66 22.49 -43.49
N ALA A 948 -23.53 23.14 -43.19
CA ALA A 948 -22.29 22.99 -43.95
C ALA A 948 -21.57 21.65 -43.66
N LEU A 949 -21.64 21.14 -42.44
CA LEU A 949 -21.03 19.85 -42.04
C LEU A 949 -21.80 18.64 -42.60
N PHE A 950 -23.13 18.74 -42.73
CA PHE A 950 -23.93 17.65 -43.31
C PHE A 950 -23.63 17.44 -44.81
N ALA A 951 -23.38 18.51 -45.57
CA ALA A 951 -23.01 18.43 -46.99
C ALA A 951 -21.63 17.79 -47.23
N VAL A 952 -20.70 17.91 -46.27
CA VAL A 952 -19.37 17.26 -46.36
C VAL A 952 -19.42 15.78 -46.01
N SER A 953 -20.32 15.36 -45.09
CA SER A 953 -20.49 13.95 -44.72
C SER A 953 -21.11 13.07 -45.83
N CYS A 954 -21.91 13.65 -46.74
CA CYS A 954 -22.49 12.91 -47.86
C CYS A 954 -21.49 12.63 -49.01
N ALA A 955 -20.37 13.37 -49.09
CA ALA A 955 -19.33 13.11 -50.09
C ALA A 955 -18.34 11.99 -49.66
N GLY A 956 -18.19 11.74 -48.36
CA GLY A 956 -17.25 10.74 -47.82
C GLY A 956 -17.73 9.28 -47.90
N MET A 957 -19.05 9.04 -47.98
CA MET A 957 -19.61 7.68 -47.97
C MET A 957 -19.67 6.99 -49.35
N ALA A 958 -19.38 7.70 -50.45
CA ALA A 958 -19.30 7.10 -51.78
C ALA A 958 -17.92 6.50 -52.11
N GLY A 959 -16.90 6.71 -51.27
CA GLY A 959 -15.50 6.35 -51.57
C GLY A 959 -14.99 5.00 -51.04
N ILE A 960 -15.74 4.29 -50.19
CA ILE A 960 -15.20 3.12 -49.44
C ILE A 960 -15.74 1.77 -49.95
N THR A 961 -16.73 1.75 -50.86
CA THR A 961 -17.35 0.49 -51.34
C THR A 961 -16.63 -0.19 -52.51
N VAL A 962 -15.42 0.23 -52.91
CA VAL A 962 -14.73 -0.27 -54.12
C VAL A 962 -13.32 -0.85 -53.83
N VAL A 963 -13.05 -1.52 -52.70
CA VAL A 963 -11.85 -2.39 -52.61
C VAL A 963 -12.09 -3.60 -51.68
N ALA A 964 -12.98 -4.51 -52.08
CA ALA A 964 -13.04 -5.86 -51.52
C ALA A 964 -13.33 -6.87 -52.64
N LYS A 965 -12.41 -6.95 -53.62
CA LYS A 965 -12.43 -8.03 -54.62
C LYS A 965 -11.05 -8.28 -55.20
N LYS A 966 -10.27 -9.16 -54.56
CA LYS A 966 -9.20 -10.04 -55.12
C LYS A 966 -8.53 -10.72 -53.92
N ARG A 967 -8.84 -11.98 -53.60
CA ARG A 967 -8.52 -13.27 -54.24
C ARG A 967 -7.27 -13.92 -53.60
N LYS A 968 -7.54 -15.10 -53.03
CA LYS A 968 -6.67 -16.17 -52.52
C LYS A 968 -6.06 -15.97 -51.15
#